data_AF-U9SVY8-F1
#
_entry.id   AF-U9SVY8-F1
#
_cell.length_a   1.000
_cell.length_b   1.000
_cell.length_c   1.000
_cell.angle_alpha   90.00
_cell.angle_beta   90.00
_cell.angle_gamma   90.00
#
_symmetry.space_group_name_H-M   'P 1'
#
loop_
_entity.id
_entity.type
_entity.pdbx_description
1 polymer ?
#
loop_
_entity_poly.entity_id
_entity_poly.type
_entity_poly.pdbx_seq_one_letter_code
_entity_poly.pdbx_strand_id
1 'polypeptide(L)'
;MSNYKDYDVSLISVGVINTELHFGPFSCYWWVTCNKETELLVPIRLHMKTMTFLKGYNFVITVVKGNREHSEWPGYLCDCGEFYTDEPSISSTNAISTVYQKMFCNKTKFSGPLIMGFDKPTIYEKLLEEVPFRPYFVNLELVHVFVFGIAKSKNSQWGYAGVGFKSSFLFQLEKQRCLFLQEFEDDTCKVTIMQKTQIKKIYYESTPDLVWEKVFSEQVKSAKLIELMKLTGRTLYGIENNLSQELIHAAPSCSLNEWDDDILIEKIFSYYLKRRTSNHVDLHNFLDEWRQQGTIIELHSNLKQLYPIDHQLSERELNAWRMILRNIGCHNITPFLKQESKYEFWTRSPHSNIEQNALKQLHELGFLLKRPMDSENFWSCFQKSLTVNKKGINGKQRILSIIADDFKYDELHKQLSVSNDLISRARKHCRLYGPGNSSMKKPSFTRERLPIEKIQEFENFISDKAHVIMSSYKTDSKTGAPIKYLRDTKQALWEKFHAEFPNGIHRTTFMTKLQGNEYIYQEDLGGLCSTCSRYGYEIFDDIRKLIESKISDILIKKQLLNDLEKLQRFLKRDYEKNLDISDKGTTKHNSCISYCLLWAFGVCTEQHTHASEECAKLFTLFKHLKNQLSMDLHEDLDEYQNHLLYFLAHQARKVYLNAQFNANLLELDENGAVLVVDYKMKILPKSSRETKAEFFGKKGWTLHSILMYTKKLGSQKLDIHAYDHWSMDARQDSWFTASSLHAVIESLENKPKWIIIISDNGPHYHNANLMMILGHWLDWYQINVKKWVFLEAGEAKTTIDSHHAQITHAIKRQVRLGLDIMEGVDIETAIREIQGTSVAHLEPNRTRDQNKKAKNTLPGNSNLFEWTWPGDGPMEGYILGREVPNIGEWTQFSPARIANLQKNKIEIPKPTVSAHTVPKSQWIVSMPNTSGIDPKRLTKEQLSLELTKRKINVVKTAKRDELIRELELAITNNIEIIQDTSDASEEKGASEEKENTNIICSNSFQDFPLESGWALKSKQKYGKRGSGKRLSKRVWKILEEYFLEGDVDKSKRYTAATMLESLKKKVEGGELGDDEIPKLQTVQSWISRYSAQHRQKMAEIPLNK
;
A
#
# COMPACT_ATOMS: atom_id res chain seq x y z
N MET A 1 -6.83 -33.70 21.39
CA MET A 1 -5.95 -34.06 22.52
C MET A 1 -4.76 -34.83 21.96
N SER A 2 -3.59 -34.19 21.88
CA SER A 2 -2.35 -34.81 21.39
C SER A 2 -1.64 -35.54 22.53
N ASN A 3 -1.17 -36.76 22.29
CA ASN A 3 -0.35 -37.55 23.23
C ASN A 3 0.90 -36.76 23.68
N TYR A 4 0.82 -36.03 24.79
CA TYR A 4 1.98 -35.41 25.43
C TYR A 4 2.72 -36.49 26.22
N LYS A 5 4.00 -36.69 25.89
CA LYS A 5 4.89 -37.53 26.70
C LYS A 5 5.23 -36.77 27.98
N ASP A 6 4.81 -37.30 29.11
CA ASP A 6 5.13 -36.76 30.42
C ASP A 6 6.45 -37.35 30.93
N TYR A 7 7.34 -36.50 31.47
CA TYR A 7 8.62 -36.90 32.05
C TYR A 7 8.61 -36.63 33.55
N ASP A 8 9.21 -37.53 34.32
CA ASP A 8 9.48 -37.32 35.74
C ASP A 8 10.74 -36.46 35.90
N VAL A 9 10.56 -35.22 36.34
CA VAL A 9 11.60 -34.19 36.43
C VAL A 9 11.59 -33.55 37.80
N SER A 10 12.77 -33.37 38.38
CA SER A 10 12.96 -32.65 39.65
C SER A 10 14.02 -31.55 39.51
N LEU A 11 13.79 -30.42 40.18
CA LEU A 11 14.74 -29.30 40.24
C LEU A 11 15.71 -29.53 41.40
N ILE A 12 16.98 -29.85 41.10
CA ILE A 12 18.03 -30.06 42.10
C ILE A 12 18.53 -28.71 42.65
N SER A 13 18.76 -27.75 41.75
CA SER A 13 19.24 -26.41 42.10
C SER A 13 18.54 -25.38 41.24
N VAL A 14 18.00 -24.34 41.87
CA VAL A 14 17.29 -23.25 41.20
C VAL A 14 18.24 -22.42 40.33
N GLY A 15 19.50 -22.25 40.74
CA GLY A 15 20.46 -21.37 40.06
C GLY A 15 20.20 -19.88 40.33
N VAL A 16 21.01 -19.02 39.69
CA VAL A 16 21.06 -17.57 39.97
C VAL A 16 20.58 -16.75 38.76
N ILE A 17 19.81 -15.70 39.03
CA ILE A 17 19.48 -14.65 38.05
C ILE A 17 20.66 -13.68 37.96
N ASN A 18 21.36 -13.71 36.83
CA ASN A 18 22.41 -12.75 36.51
C ASN A 18 21.84 -11.60 35.66
N THR A 19 22.00 -10.36 36.10
CA THR A 19 21.41 -9.18 35.43
C THR A 19 21.90 -8.99 34.00
N GLU A 20 23.18 -9.23 33.72
CA GLU A 20 23.74 -9.06 32.38
C GLU A 20 23.22 -10.13 31.41
N LEU A 21 23.05 -11.36 31.90
CA LEU A 21 22.53 -12.46 31.08
C LEU A 21 21.02 -12.36 30.87
N HIS A 22 20.25 -12.05 31.91
CA HIS A 22 18.78 -12.14 31.87
C HIS A 22 18.10 -10.83 31.47
N PHE A 23 18.80 -9.69 31.57
CA PHE A 23 18.29 -8.35 31.23
C PHE A 23 19.31 -7.51 30.43
N GLY A 24 20.31 -8.15 29.83
CA GLY A 24 21.24 -7.51 28.88
C GLY A 24 20.87 -7.74 27.42
N PRO A 25 21.76 -7.41 26.47
CA PRO A 25 21.46 -7.45 25.04
C PRO A 25 21.03 -8.85 24.53
N PHE A 26 21.66 -9.91 25.04
CA PHE A 26 21.40 -11.30 24.65
C PHE A 26 20.36 -12.00 25.54
N SER A 27 19.61 -11.22 26.32
CA SER A 27 18.64 -11.75 27.29
C SER A 27 17.60 -12.66 26.68
N CYS A 28 17.15 -12.42 25.44
CA CYS A 28 16.14 -13.25 24.78
C CYS A 28 16.47 -14.75 24.70
N TYR A 29 17.75 -15.14 24.82
CA TYR A 29 18.17 -16.55 24.85
C TYR A 29 18.15 -17.20 26.24
N TRP A 30 18.06 -16.38 27.30
CA TRP A 30 18.02 -16.80 28.70
C TRP A 30 16.58 -16.94 29.23
N TRP A 31 15.58 -16.89 28.35
CA TRP A 31 14.16 -17.08 28.67
C TRP A 31 13.54 -18.12 27.74
N VAL A 32 12.71 -19.00 28.28
CA VAL A 32 12.02 -20.07 27.54
C VAL A 32 10.52 -19.98 27.73
N THR A 33 9.77 -20.23 26.66
CA THR A 33 8.30 -20.25 26.69
C THR A 33 7.81 -21.58 27.29
N CYS A 34 7.07 -21.52 28.39
CA CYS A 34 6.57 -22.67 29.15
C CYS A 34 5.25 -23.22 28.59
N ASN A 35 4.33 -22.35 28.15
CA ASN A 35 3.03 -22.74 27.60
C ASN A 35 2.74 -21.95 26.30
N LYS A 36 2.25 -22.66 25.28
CA LYS A 36 1.86 -22.07 23.98
C LYS A 36 0.56 -21.25 24.04
N GLU A 37 -0.30 -21.49 25.03
CA GLU A 37 -1.58 -20.79 25.18
C GLU A 37 -1.43 -19.45 25.90
N THR A 38 -0.51 -19.36 26.88
CA THR A 38 -0.29 -18.15 27.69
C THR A 38 0.96 -17.37 27.30
N GLU A 39 1.78 -17.89 26.37
CA GLU A 39 3.11 -17.37 26.00
C GLU A 39 4.01 -17.02 27.21
N LEU A 40 3.82 -17.70 28.35
CA LEU A 40 4.52 -17.41 29.61
C LEU A 40 6.03 -17.69 29.46
N LEU A 41 6.85 -16.66 29.70
CA LEU A 41 8.32 -16.77 29.71
C LEU A 41 8.87 -17.08 31.11
N VAL A 42 9.75 -18.07 31.16
CA VAL A 42 10.42 -18.57 32.37
C VAL A 42 11.93 -18.41 32.20
N PRO A 43 12.68 -17.94 33.21
CA PRO A 43 14.11 -17.74 33.08
C PRO A 43 14.87 -19.06 33.11
N ILE A 44 15.92 -19.16 32.29
CA ILE A 44 16.90 -20.24 32.32
C ILE A 44 18.02 -19.79 33.25
N ARG A 45 17.96 -20.14 34.52
CA ARG A 45 18.91 -19.59 35.51
C ARG A 45 20.32 -20.14 35.33
N LEU A 46 21.32 -19.28 35.55
CA LEU A 46 22.71 -19.69 35.52
C LEU A 46 22.98 -20.68 36.67
N HIS A 47 23.64 -21.80 36.38
CA HIS A 47 23.90 -22.89 37.33
C HIS A 47 22.65 -23.66 37.81
N MET A 48 21.49 -23.48 37.16
CA MET A 48 20.34 -24.35 37.46
C MET A 48 20.65 -25.81 37.11
N LYS A 49 20.12 -26.73 37.92
CA LYS A 49 20.28 -28.17 37.74
C LYS A 49 18.93 -28.86 37.79
N THR A 50 18.62 -29.65 36.76
CA THR A 50 17.40 -30.46 36.68
C THR A 50 17.77 -31.91 36.51
N MET A 51 17.04 -32.81 37.18
CA MET A 51 17.20 -34.25 37.05
C MET A 51 15.98 -34.87 36.40
N THR A 52 16.21 -35.74 35.43
CA THR A 52 15.16 -36.48 34.73
C THR A 52 15.44 -37.97 34.84
N PHE A 53 14.44 -38.75 35.22
CA PHE A 53 14.57 -40.20 35.31
C PHE A 53 14.21 -40.86 33.98
N LEU A 54 15.17 -41.53 33.34
CA LEU A 54 14.98 -42.21 32.06
C LEU A 54 15.55 -43.62 32.12
N LYS A 55 14.72 -44.63 31.80
CA LYS A 55 15.12 -46.05 31.70
C LYS A 55 15.89 -46.58 32.93
N GLY A 56 15.56 -46.13 34.13
CA GLY A 56 16.23 -46.61 35.35
C GLY A 56 17.43 -45.76 35.80
N TYR A 57 17.75 -44.67 35.09
CA TYR A 57 18.92 -43.83 35.38
C TYR A 57 18.57 -42.34 35.50
N ASN A 58 19.33 -41.65 36.34
CA ASN A 58 19.20 -40.21 36.59
C ASN A 58 20.09 -39.43 35.62
N PHE A 59 19.48 -38.64 34.76
CA PHE A 59 20.17 -37.68 33.91
C PHE A 59 20.08 -36.30 34.53
N VAL A 60 21.21 -35.72 34.88
CA VAL A 60 21.29 -34.35 35.41
C VAL A 60 21.72 -33.41 34.29
N ILE A 61 21.00 -32.31 34.13
CA ILE A 61 21.35 -31.23 33.19
C ILE A 61 21.73 -30.00 34.01
N THR A 62 22.91 -29.46 33.77
CA THR A 62 23.43 -28.23 34.39
C THR A 62 23.53 -27.11 33.36
N VAL A 63 22.98 -25.93 33.66
CA VAL A 63 23.11 -24.73 32.83
C VAL A 63 24.37 -23.95 33.17
N VAL A 64 25.12 -23.55 32.15
CA VAL A 64 26.34 -22.75 32.26
C VAL A 64 26.31 -21.55 31.31
N LYS A 65 27.17 -20.55 31.54
CA LYS A 65 27.35 -19.42 30.61
C LYS A 65 28.22 -19.87 29.44
N GLY A 66 27.71 -19.69 28.23
CA GLY A 66 28.42 -19.97 26.99
C GLY A 66 28.29 -21.41 26.52
N ASN A 67 28.33 -21.59 25.21
CA ASN A 67 28.40 -22.87 24.53
C ASN A 67 29.44 -22.84 23.40
N ARG A 68 29.65 -23.98 22.75
CA ARG A 68 30.65 -24.14 21.68
C ARG A 68 30.56 -23.11 20.55
N GLU A 69 29.38 -22.55 20.30
CA GLU A 69 29.13 -21.58 19.22
C GLU A 69 29.04 -20.13 19.71
N HIS A 70 28.56 -19.91 20.95
CA HIS A 70 28.18 -18.59 21.46
C HIS A 70 28.54 -18.43 22.94
N SER A 71 29.40 -17.46 23.26
CA SER A 71 29.89 -17.20 24.62
C SER A 71 28.86 -16.60 25.58
N GLU A 72 27.87 -15.88 25.06
CA GLU A 72 26.85 -15.17 25.86
C GLU A 72 25.51 -15.92 25.96
N TRP A 73 25.39 -17.09 25.34
CA TRP A 73 24.15 -17.89 25.33
C TRP A 73 24.19 -18.98 26.40
N PRO A 74 23.05 -19.54 26.82
CA PRO A 74 23.08 -20.69 27.72
C PRO A 74 23.76 -21.89 27.06
N GLY A 75 24.64 -22.53 27.83
CA GLY A 75 25.20 -23.84 27.54
C GLY A 75 24.63 -24.90 28.47
N TYR A 76 24.52 -26.13 27.97
CA TYR A 76 23.92 -27.23 28.70
C TYR A 76 24.90 -28.38 28.79
N LEU A 77 25.25 -28.76 30.02
CA LEU A 77 26.00 -29.97 30.32
C LEU A 77 25.03 -31.03 30.81
N CYS A 78 25.25 -32.28 30.39
CA CYS A 78 24.49 -33.41 30.91
C CYS A 78 25.44 -34.47 31.47
N ASP A 79 25.08 -35.01 32.62
CA ASP A 79 25.79 -36.07 33.32
C ASP A 79 24.81 -37.18 33.73
N CYS A 80 25.27 -38.43 33.61
CA CYS A 80 24.57 -39.64 34.03
C CYS A 80 25.62 -40.70 34.42
N GLY A 81 26.09 -40.65 35.66
CA GLY A 81 27.15 -41.55 36.15
C GLY A 81 28.47 -41.32 35.43
N GLU A 82 29.03 -42.37 34.80
CA GLU A 82 30.28 -42.30 34.03
C GLU A 82 30.13 -41.63 32.66
N PHE A 83 28.91 -41.39 32.19
CA PHE A 83 28.64 -40.78 30.89
C PHE A 83 28.29 -39.30 31.06
N TYR A 84 29.05 -38.43 30.39
CA TYR A 84 28.82 -36.98 30.44
C TYR A 84 29.14 -36.29 29.11
N THR A 85 28.71 -35.04 28.98
CA THR A 85 29.12 -34.13 27.91
C THR A 85 30.41 -33.42 28.27
N ASP A 86 31.42 -33.52 27.42
CA ASP A 86 32.75 -32.92 27.65
C ASP A 86 32.75 -31.38 27.48
N GLU A 87 31.89 -30.87 26.58
CA GLU A 87 31.70 -29.44 26.32
C GLU A 87 30.22 -29.03 26.46
N PRO A 88 29.93 -27.77 26.84
CA PRO A 88 28.57 -27.28 26.92
C PRO A 88 27.87 -27.28 25.56
N SER A 89 26.76 -28.02 25.47
CA SER A 89 25.93 -28.12 24.26
C SER A 89 25.08 -26.86 24.05
N ILE A 90 24.74 -26.57 22.80
CA ILE A 90 23.88 -25.44 22.40
C ILE A 90 22.42 -25.57 22.87
N SER A 91 21.98 -26.77 23.26
CA SER A 91 20.63 -27.02 23.77
C SER A 91 20.61 -28.19 24.75
N SER A 92 19.65 -28.18 25.68
CA SER A 92 19.42 -29.30 26.61
C SER A 92 19.03 -30.59 25.91
N THR A 93 18.31 -30.50 24.79
CA THR A 93 18.03 -31.64 23.89
C THR A 93 19.32 -32.34 23.45
N ASN A 94 20.30 -31.56 22.95
CA ASN A 94 21.54 -32.12 22.46
C ASN A 94 22.39 -32.69 23.60
N ALA A 95 22.42 -32.01 24.76
CA ALA A 95 23.16 -32.46 25.92
C ALA A 95 22.69 -33.86 26.36
N ILE A 96 21.39 -34.02 26.62
CA ILE A 96 20.86 -35.31 27.08
C ILE A 96 20.87 -36.39 26.01
N SER A 97 20.56 -36.05 24.75
CA SER A 97 20.55 -37.04 23.67
C SER A 97 21.96 -37.58 23.39
N THR A 98 23.00 -36.75 23.57
CA THR A 98 24.41 -37.18 23.45
C THR A 98 24.76 -38.19 24.52
N VAL A 99 24.46 -37.89 25.79
CA VAL A 99 24.75 -38.81 26.90
C VAL A 99 23.93 -40.09 26.78
N TYR A 100 22.65 -39.98 26.44
CA TYR A 100 21.78 -41.14 26.21
C TYR A 100 22.27 -42.02 25.05
N GLN A 101 22.77 -41.43 23.96
CA GLN A 101 23.37 -42.18 22.86
C GLN A 101 24.69 -42.83 23.27
N LYS A 102 25.56 -42.13 24.02
CA LYS A 102 26.81 -42.70 24.56
C LYS A 102 26.53 -43.93 25.44
N MET A 103 25.45 -43.88 26.23
CA MET A 103 25.09 -44.91 27.19
C MET A 103 24.34 -46.10 26.59
N PHE A 104 23.38 -45.87 25.68
CA PHE A 104 22.49 -46.92 25.16
C PHE A 104 22.70 -47.25 23.68
N CYS A 105 23.68 -46.62 23.01
CA CYS A 105 23.92 -46.74 21.56
C CYS A 105 22.67 -46.44 20.70
N ASN A 106 21.72 -45.64 21.22
CA ASN A 106 20.44 -45.35 20.59
C ASN A 106 20.30 -43.85 20.31
N LYS A 107 19.94 -43.50 19.07
CA LYS A 107 19.74 -42.11 18.60
C LYS A 107 18.36 -41.56 18.94
N THR A 108 17.88 -41.78 20.16
CA THR A 108 16.62 -41.19 20.63
C THR A 108 16.84 -39.71 20.90
N LYS A 109 16.00 -38.85 20.31
CA LYS A 109 15.98 -37.42 20.59
C LYS A 109 14.91 -37.10 21.60
N PHE A 110 15.24 -36.23 22.55
CA PHE A 110 14.32 -35.76 23.58
C PHE A 110 13.94 -34.29 23.39
N SER A 111 12.82 -33.88 23.97
CA SER A 111 12.46 -32.46 24.02
C SER A 111 13.13 -31.81 25.23
N GLY A 112 14.17 -31.01 24.98
CA GLY A 112 14.94 -30.32 26.01
C GLY A 112 14.09 -29.54 27.02
N PRO A 113 13.14 -28.68 26.58
CA PRO A 113 12.29 -27.95 27.52
C PRO A 113 11.43 -28.84 28.42
N LEU A 114 10.88 -29.93 27.88
CA LEU A 114 10.05 -30.88 28.65
C LEU A 114 10.90 -31.74 29.61
N ILE A 115 12.10 -32.13 29.18
CA ILE A 115 13.03 -32.89 30.01
C ILE A 115 13.57 -32.05 31.16
N MET A 116 13.78 -30.76 30.95
CA MET A 116 14.13 -29.83 32.04
C MET A 116 12.92 -29.43 32.89
N GLY A 117 11.71 -29.89 32.55
CA GLY A 117 10.51 -29.69 33.34
C GLY A 117 10.00 -28.25 33.33
N PHE A 118 10.29 -27.48 32.28
CA PHE A 118 9.78 -26.10 32.17
C PHE A 118 8.26 -26.05 32.04
N ASP A 119 7.60 -27.17 31.71
CA ASP A 119 6.15 -27.34 31.68
C ASP A 119 5.55 -27.72 33.05
N LYS A 120 6.38 -28.03 34.06
CA LYS A 120 5.94 -28.43 35.40
C LYS A 120 5.72 -27.20 36.29
N PRO A 121 4.49 -26.96 36.82
CA PRO A 121 4.19 -25.81 37.69
C PRO A 121 5.13 -25.64 38.87
N THR A 122 5.44 -26.73 39.56
CA THR A 122 6.34 -26.75 40.71
C THR A 122 7.77 -26.30 40.40
N ILE A 123 8.20 -26.42 39.14
CA ILE A 123 9.54 -26.01 38.70
C ILE A 123 9.50 -24.57 38.21
N TYR A 124 8.62 -24.23 37.26
CA TYR A 124 8.63 -22.88 36.72
C TYR A 124 8.20 -21.82 37.73
N GLU A 125 7.35 -22.13 38.71
CA GLU A 125 7.00 -21.21 39.80
C GLU A 125 8.24 -20.85 40.63
N LYS A 126 9.04 -21.85 41.02
CA LYS A 126 10.33 -21.64 41.71
C LYS A 126 11.33 -20.85 40.87
N LEU A 127 11.39 -21.11 39.56
CA LEU A 127 12.26 -20.35 38.67
C LEU A 127 11.82 -18.90 38.51
N LEU A 128 10.56 -18.57 38.79
CA LEU A 128 10.01 -17.21 38.72
C LEU A 128 10.10 -16.43 40.04
N GLU A 129 10.45 -17.07 41.16
CA GLU A 129 10.72 -16.40 42.44
C GLU A 129 11.85 -15.37 42.31
N GLU A 130 11.85 -14.25 43.02
CA GLU A 130 12.94 -13.25 42.97
C GLU A 130 13.24 -12.61 41.59
N VAL A 131 12.43 -12.88 40.56
CA VAL A 131 12.57 -12.25 39.24
C VAL A 131 12.06 -10.80 39.32
N PRO A 132 12.91 -9.79 39.02
CA PRO A 132 12.55 -8.38 39.20
C PRO A 132 11.58 -7.86 38.15
N PHE A 133 11.64 -8.41 36.94
CA PHE A 133 10.80 -8.07 35.80
C PHE A 133 10.65 -9.31 34.91
N ARG A 134 9.46 -9.55 34.36
CA ARG A 134 9.24 -10.64 33.41
C ARG A 134 9.22 -10.06 31.99
N PRO A 135 10.20 -10.39 31.15
CA PRO A 135 10.20 -9.99 29.76
C PRO A 135 9.03 -10.58 28.98
N TYR A 136 8.74 -10.00 27.83
CA TYR A 136 7.71 -10.48 26.90
C TYR A 136 8.07 -10.14 25.46
N PHE A 137 7.45 -10.83 24.51
CA PHE A 137 7.59 -10.57 23.09
C PHE A 137 6.46 -9.68 22.58
N VAL A 138 6.82 -8.67 21.81
CA VAL A 138 5.92 -7.94 20.92
C VAL A 138 6.11 -8.50 19.52
N ASN A 139 5.14 -9.29 19.08
CA ASN A 139 5.16 -9.97 17.79
C ASN A 139 4.76 -8.99 16.67
N LEU A 140 5.71 -8.60 15.83
CA LEU A 140 5.48 -7.82 14.62
C LEU A 140 5.64 -8.74 13.39
N GLU A 141 5.08 -8.37 12.23
CA GLU A 141 5.07 -9.23 11.03
C GLU A 141 6.47 -9.72 10.58
N LEU A 142 7.51 -8.92 10.83
CA LEU A 142 8.89 -9.17 10.36
C LEU A 142 9.90 -9.45 11.47
N VAL A 143 9.61 -9.00 12.69
CA VAL A 143 10.54 -9.07 13.84
C VAL A 143 9.78 -9.36 15.12
N HIS A 144 10.41 -10.07 16.03
CA HIS A 144 9.92 -10.29 17.38
C HIS A 144 10.70 -9.38 18.32
N VAL A 145 10.06 -8.33 18.84
CA VAL A 145 10.69 -7.37 19.75
C VAL A 145 10.59 -7.90 21.16
N PHE A 146 11.75 -8.23 21.75
CA PHE A 146 11.88 -8.70 23.12
C PHE A 146 12.00 -7.50 24.05
N VAL A 147 11.00 -7.25 24.88
CA VAL A 147 10.99 -6.15 25.85
C VAL A 147 11.41 -6.71 27.21
N PHE A 148 12.51 -6.19 27.77
CA PHE A 148 13.12 -6.69 29.01
C PHE A 148 13.40 -5.59 30.04
N GLY A 149 12.94 -4.36 29.79
CA GLY A 149 12.93 -3.27 30.76
C GLY A 149 11.80 -2.29 30.49
N ILE A 150 11.14 -1.82 31.56
CA ILE A 150 10.04 -0.84 31.53
C ILE A 150 10.39 0.34 32.42
N ALA A 151 10.14 1.54 31.91
CA ALA A 151 10.24 2.79 32.66
C ALA A 151 9.21 3.79 32.11
N LYS A 152 8.70 4.66 32.99
CA LYS A 152 7.69 5.68 32.67
C LYS A 152 8.34 7.05 32.54
N SER A 153 7.79 7.89 31.67
CA SER A 153 8.11 9.31 31.54
C SER A 153 6.87 10.12 31.20
N LYS A 154 7.00 11.45 31.25
CA LYS A 154 5.98 12.38 30.75
C LYS A 154 6.09 12.64 29.24
N ASN A 155 7.07 12.02 28.56
CA ASN A 155 7.33 12.26 27.15
C ASN A 155 6.39 11.44 26.27
N SER A 156 5.35 12.08 25.74
CA SER A 156 4.38 11.45 24.85
C SER A 156 5.00 10.98 23.52
N GLN A 157 6.09 11.61 23.05
CA GLN A 157 6.80 11.17 21.85
C GLN A 157 7.53 9.84 22.05
N TRP A 158 7.81 9.48 23.30
CA TRP A 158 8.38 8.18 23.67
C TRP A 158 7.29 7.18 24.06
N GLY A 159 6.02 7.45 23.73
CA GLY A 159 4.90 6.62 24.17
C GLY A 159 4.84 6.51 25.70
N TYR A 160 5.20 7.60 26.39
CA TYR A 160 5.37 7.65 27.84
C TYR A 160 6.42 6.68 28.41
N ALA A 161 7.22 6.03 27.57
CA ALA A 161 8.39 5.28 28.02
C ALA A 161 9.49 6.25 28.48
N GLY A 162 10.29 5.83 29.45
CA GLY A 162 11.37 6.62 30.03
C GLY A 162 12.71 5.93 29.99
N VAL A 163 13.74 6.63 30.50
CA VAL A 163 15.07 6.06 30.66
C VAL A 163 15.01 4.85 31.59
N GLY A 164 15.46 3.70 31.08
CA GLY A 164 15.31 2.39 31.72
C GLY A 164 14.39 1.44 30.95
N PHE A 165 13.62 1.92 29.98
CA PHE A 165 12.97 1.06 29.00
C PHE A 165 14.03 0.46 28.06
N LYS A 166 13.96 -0.87 27.86
CA LYS A 166 14.91 -1.62 27.03
C LYS A 166 14.19 -2.67 26.20
N SER A 167 14.52 -2.74 24.92
CA SER A 167 14.06 -3.80 24.04
C SER A 167 15.11 -4.21 23.02
N SER A 168 14.97 -5.40 22.46
CA SER A 168 15.86 -5.86 21.40
C SER A 168 15.15 -6.76 20.39
N PHE A 169 15.69 -6.84 19.17
CA PHE A 169 15.23 -7.82 18.18
C PHE A 169 16.34 -8.22 17.23
N LEU A 170 16.14 -9.35 16.56
CA LEU A 170 17.09 -9.88 15.58
C LEU A 170 16.58 -9.59 14.17
N PHE A 171 17.45 -9.06 13.32
CA PHE A 171 17.13 -8.81 11.92
C PHE A 171 18.36 -9.02 11.02
N GLN A 172 18.14 -9.40 9.77
CA GLN A 172 19.22 -9.73 8.83
C GLN A 172 19.58 -8.49 7.99
N LEU A 173 20.80 -7.98 8.16
CA LEU A 173 21.40 -6.92 7.34
C LEU A 173 22.52 -7.51 6.48
N GLU A 174 22.55 -7.22 5.18
CA GLU A 174 23.64 -7.64 4.27
C GLU A 174 23.96 -9.15 4.32
N LYS A 175 22.92 -9.98 4.44
CA LYS A 175 22.98 -11.45 4.63
C LYS A 175 23.53 -11.91 5.99
N GLN A 176 23.86 -11.01 6.92
CA GLN A 176 24.32 -11.32 8.28
C GLN A 176 23.23 -11.03 9.32
N ARG A 177 23.12 -11.88 10.35
CA ARG A 177 22.14 -11.70 11.44
C ARG A 177 22.70 -10.74 12.48
N CYS A 178 22.01 -9.62 12.70
CA CYS A 178 22.38 -8.59 13.67
C CYS A 178 21.33 -8.51 14.78
N LEU A 179 21.78 -8.15 15.97
CA LEU A 179 20.95 -7.82 17.12
C LEU A 179 20.83 -6.29 17.20
N PHE A 180 19.61 -5.80 17.28
CA PHE A 180 19.31 -4.39 17.51
C PHE A 180 18.90 -4.23 18.96
N LEU A 181 19.68 -3.46 19.72
CA LEU A 181 19.39 -3.08 21.10
C LEU A 181 18.85 -1.65 21.10
N GLN A 182 17.71 -1.45 21.75
CA GLN A 182 16.97 -0.20 21.76
C GLN A 182 16.78 0.25 23.21
N GLU A 183 17.25 1.45 23.51
CA GLU A 183 17.23 2.01 24.86
C GLU A 183 16.90 3.51 24.78
N PHE A 184 16.41 4.07 25.87
CA PHE A 184 16.33 5.52 26.07
C PHE A 184 17.46 5.92 27.02
N GLU A 185 18.26 6.90 26.62
CA GLU A 185 19.35 7.46 27.43
C GLU A 185 19.21 8.99 27.47
N ASP A 186 19.07 9.50 28.69
CA ASP A 186 18.85 10.92 29.00
C ASP A 186 17.64 11.50 28.24
N ASP A 187 17.87 12.44 27.32
CA ASP A 187 16.84 13.05 26.44
C ASP A 187 16.91 12.50 25.00
N THR A 188 17.51 11.32 24.81
CA THR A 188 17.71 10.72 23.48
C THR A 188 17.30 9.24 23.41
N CYS A 189 16.94 8.83 22.21
CA CYS A 189 16.68 7.45 21.81
C CYS A 189 17.96 6.86 21.21
N LYS A 190 18.36 5.70 21.70
CA LYS A 190 19.57 4.98 21.30
C LYS A 190 19.24 3.65 20.63
N VAL A 191 19.81 3.43 19.45
CA VAL A 191 19.79 2.13 18.76
C VAL A 191 21.23 1.65 18.55
N THR A 192 21.55 0.50 19.14
CA THR A 192 22.86 -0.16 19.01
C THR A 192 22.73 -1.40 18.14
N ILE A 193 23.51 -1.47 17.06
CA ILE A 193 23.57 -2.63 16.17
C ILE A 193 24.77 -3.49 16.57
N MET A 194 24.50 -4.71 17.01
CA MET A 194 25.51 -5.69 17.42
C MET A 194 25.56 -6.85 16.44
N GLN A 195 26.76 -7.32 16.16
CA GLN A 195 27.01 -8.53 15.38
C GLN A 195 27.86 -9.49 16.21
N LYS A 196 27.34 -10.69 16.45
CA LYS A 196 27.87 -11.61 17.47
C LYS A 196 27.91 -10.90 18.83
N THR A 197 29.08 -10.51 19.33
CA THR A 197 29.28 -9.77 20.59
C THR A 197 29.89 -8.38 20.37
N GLN A 198 30.15 -7.97 19.13
CA GLN A 198 30.78 -6.70 18.80
C GLN A 198 29.76 -5.64 18.39
N ILE A 199 29.94 -4.41 18.88
CA ILE A 199 29.14 -3.26 18.47
C ILE A 199 29.61 -2.82 17.08
N LYS A 200 28.72 -2.87 16.09
CA LYS A 200 29.00 -2.41 14.72
C LYS A 200 28.76 -0.90 14.60
N LYS A 201 27.65 -0.40 15.17
CA LYS A 201 27.28 1.01 15.11
C LYS A 201 26.29 1.39 16.20
N ILE A 202 26.31 2.66 16.61
CA ILE A 202 25.38 3.24 17.58
C ILE A 202 24.76 4.50 16.97
N TYR A 203 23.46 4.66 17.15
CA TYR A 203 22.67 5.78 16.66
C TYR A 203 21.97 6.49 17.82
N TYR A 204 21.93 7.83 17.75
CA TYR A 204 21.24 8.69 18.70
C TYR A 204 20.37 9.70 17.96
N GLU A 205 19.13 9.89 18.41
CA GLU A 205 18.22 10.97 18.01
C GLU A 205 17.23 11.30 19.13
N SER A 206 16.47 12.39 18.98
CA SER A 206 15.50 12.85 20.00
C SER A 206 14.23 11.97 20.13
N THR A 207 13.86 11.21 19.09
CA THR A 207 12.65 10.37 19.10
C THR A 207 12.90 8.99 18.50
N PRO A 208 12.08 7.97 18.84
CA PRO A 208 12.22 6.63 18.26
C PRO A 208 12.08 6.63 16.74
N ASP A 209 11.20 7.45 16.19
CA ASP A 209 10.98 7.54 14.74
C ASP A 209 12.21 8.13 14.04
N LEU A 210 12.79 9.21 14.58
CA LEU A 210 13.99 9.84 14.00
C LEU A 210 15.22 8.93 14.08
N VAL A 211 15.43 8.22 15.19
CA VAL A 211 16.59 7.31 15.30
C VAL A 211 16.51 6.18 14.27
N TRP A 212 15.30 5.66 14.02
CA TRP A 212 15.10 4.61 13.02
C TRP A 212 15.16 5.14 11.58
N GLU A 213 14.66 6.35 11.30
CA GLU A 213 14.89 7.02 10.01
C GLU A 213 16.38 7.15 9.69
N LYS A 214 17.18 7.57 10.69
CA LYS A 214 18.63 7.67 10.57
C LYS A 214 19.28 6.31 10.32
N VAL A 215 18.91 5.30 11.10
CA VAL A 215 19.36 3.91 10.88
C VAL A 215 19.08 3.50 9.44
N PHE A 216 17.86 3.65 8.95
CA PHE A 216 17.46 3.23 7.60
C PHE A 216 18.13 4.01 6.47
N SER A 217 18.39 5.31 6.67
CA SER A 217 19.01 6.16 5.65
C SER A 217 20.42 5.70 5.25
N GLU A 218 21.12 5.01 6.15
CA GLU A 218 22.50 4.58 5.97
C GLU A 218 22.63 3.10 5.57
N GLN A 219 21.53 2.36 5.41
CA GLN A 219 21.55 0.95 5.02
C GLN A 219 21.24 0.76 3.53
N VAL A 220 21.83 -0.28 2.93
CA VAL A 220 21.52 -0.70 1.55
C VAL A 220 20.10 -1.28 1.48
N LYS A 221 19.27 -0.71 0.61
CA LYS A 221 17.85 -1.09 0.47
C LYS A 221 17.71 -2.51 -0.07
N SER A 222 17.26 -3.42 0.79
CA SER A 222 16.82 -4.78 0.42
C SER A 222 15.30 -4.90 0.57
N ALA A 223 14.67 -5.85 -0.13
CA ALA A 223 13.21 -6.05 -0.07
C ALA A 223 12.69 -6.21 1.37
N LYS A 224 13.40 -6.99 2.22
CA LYS A 224 13.04 -7.17 3.63
C LYS A 224 13.23 -5.89 4.46
N LEU A 225 14.28 -5.11 4.17
CA LEU A 225 14.52 -3.83 4.86
C LEU A 225 13.45 -2.80 4.47
N ILE A 226 13.04 -2.74 3.20
CA ILE A 226 11.96 -1.88 2.72
C ILE A 226 10.64 -2.19 3.44
N GLU A 227 10.39 -3.45 3.77
CA GLU A 227 9.22 -3.81 4.58
C GLU A 227 9.39 -3.39 6.05
N LEU A 228 10.58 -3.55 6.65
CA LEU A 228 10.85 -3.09 8.01
C LEU A 228 10.73 -1.56 8.14
N MET A 229 11.09 -0.82 7.10
CA MET A 229 10.95 0.64 6.98
C MET A 229 9.48 1.12 6.97
N LYS A 230 8.50 0.22 6.80
CA LYS A 230 7.08 0.57 6.92
C LYS A 230 6.65 0.73 8.39
N LEU A 231 7.39 0.15 9.33
CA LEU A 231 7.12 0.23 10.76
C LEU A 231 7.66 1.55 11.32
N THR A 232 6.91 2.17 12.23
CA THR A 232 7.39 3.36 12.94
C THR A 232 8.47 2.95 13.94
N GLY A 233 9.35 3.87 14.28
CA GLY A 233 10.36 3.64 15.31
C GLY A 233 9.73 3.35 16.67
N ARG A 234 8.59 3.97 16.98
CA ARG A 234 7.82 3.67 18.20
C ARG A 234 7.27 2.23 18.21
N THR A 235 6.80 1.73 17.07
CA THR A 235 6.41 0.32 16.92
C THR A 235 7.63 -0.61 17.08
N LEU A 236 8.77 -0.28 16.48
CA LEU A 236 10.01 -1.09 16.54
C LEU A 236 10.61 -1.15 17.95
N TYR A 237 10.51 -0.08 18.73
CA TYR A 237 10.85 -0.08 20.16
C TYR A 237 9.94 -1.00 20.98
N GLY A 238 8.75 -1.33 20.46
CA GLY A 238 7.73 -2.12 21.16
C GLY A 238 6.88 -1.32 22.15
N ILE A 239 7.02 0.01 22.17
CA ILE A 239 6.32 0.88 23.12
C ILE A 239 4.83 1.06 22.76
N GLU A 240 4.45 0.99 21.49
CA GLU A 240 3.03 1.11 21.07
C GLU A 240 2.18 -0.14 21.36
N ASN A 241 2.80 -1.23 21.80
CA ASN A 241 2.07 -2.45 22.16
C ASN A 241 1.21 -2.22 23.42
N ASN A 242 -0.03 -2.73 23.43
CA ASN A 242 -0.97 -2.56 24.54
C ASN A 242 -0.38 -3.00 25.88
N LEU A 243 0.27 -4.16 25.94
CA LEU A 243 0.90 -4.65 27.18
C LEU A 243 2.03 -3.72 27.64
N SER A 244 2.83 -3.21 26.69
CA SER A 244 3.85 -2.20 27.00
C SER A 244 3.24 -0.93 27.58
N GLN A 245 2.17 -0.40 26.97
CA GLN A 245 1.48 0.79 27.47
C GLN A 245 0.86 0.56 28.84
N GLU A 246 0.18 -0.57 29.06
CA GLU A 246 -0.38 -0.95 30.36
C GLU A 246 0.69 -0.98 31.45
N LEU A 247 1.82 -1.65 31.19
CA LEU A 247 2.94 -1.75 32.13
C LEU A 247 3.64 -0.40 32.36
N ILE A 248 3.79 0.42 31.32
CA ILE A 248 4.35 1.78 31.43
C ILE A 248 3.45 2.65 32.29
N HIS A 249 2.13 2.62 32.09
CA HIS A 249 1.19 3.43 32.86
C HIS A 249 1.04 2.95 34.30
N ALA A 250 1.12 1.62 34.53
CA ALA A 250 1.06 1.00 35.84
C ALA A 250 2.32 1.26 36.71
N ALA A 251 3.45 1.64 36.10
CA ALA A 251 4.66 1.96 36.84
C ALA A 251 4.44 3.17 37.78
N PRO A 252 4.74 3.04 39.09
CA PRO A 252 4.50 4.08 40.07
C PRO A 252 5.47 5.25 39.88
N SER A 253 4.98 6.49 39.98
CA SER A 253 5.78 7.71 39.84
C SER A 253 5.11 8.83 40.62
N CYS A 254 5.88 9.76 41.17
CA CYS A 254 5.35 10.95 41.85
C CYS A 254 6.05 12.22 41.35
N SER A 255 5.40 13.35 41.54
CA SER A 255 5.98 14.67 41.37
C SER A 255 6.62 15.15 42.67
N LEU A 256 7.40 16.23 42.58
CA LEU A 256 8.06 16.86 43.74
C LEU A 256 7.08 17.30 44.84
N ASN A 257 5.84 17.65 44.47
CA ASN A 257 4.80 18.09 45.41
C ASN A 257 4.13 16.92 46.13
N GLU A 258 4.36 15.69 45.69
CA GLU A 258 3.76 14.46 46.21
C GLU A 258 4.77 13.65 47.05
N TRP A 259 5.91 14.25 47.41
CA TRP A 259 6.91 13.61 48.28
C TRP A 259 6.41 13.38 49.71
N ASP A 260 5.35 14.09 50.12
CA ASP A 260 4.72 13.91 51.45
C ASP A 260 3.66 12.78 51.45
N ASP A 261 3.42 12.11 50.31
CA ASP A 261 2.53 10.95 50.23
C ASP A 261 3.29 9.66 50.55
N ASP A 262 3.29 9.27 51.82
CA ASP A 262 4.02 8.10 52.32
C ASP A 262 3.60 6.80 51.63
N ILE A 263 2.32 6.67 51.25
CA ILE A 263 1.79 5.47 50.60
C ILE A 263 2.36 5.37 49.18
N LEU A 264 2.41 6.49 48.46
CA LEU A 264 2.96 6.56 47.12
C LEU A 264 4.48 6.37 47.11
N ILE A 265 5.20 6.97 48.06
CA ILE A 265 6.65 6.82 48.20
C ILE A 265 7.03 5.38 48.57
N GLU A 266 6.32 4.72 49.49
CA GLU A 266 6.58 3.30 49.82
C GLU A 266 6.26 2.38 48.62
N LYS A 267 5.25 2.72 47.81
CA LYS A 267 4.94 1.98 46.57
C LYS A 267 6.07 2.14 45.53
N ILE A 268 6.63 3.33 45.38
CA ILE A 268 7.78 3.62 44.50
C ILE A 268 9.04 2.93 45.02
N PHE A 269 9.31 3.00 46.32
CA PHE A 269 10.42 2.32 46.98
C PHE A 269 10.35 0.80 46.78
N SER A 270 9.18 0.22 47.03
CA SER A 270 8.90 -1.21 46.84
C SER A 270 9.11 -1.66 45.39
N TYR A 271 8.76 -0.82 44.42
CA TYR A 271 8.88 -1.13 43.00
C TYR A 271 10.31 -0.99 42.47
N TYR A 272 11.04 0.08 42.82
CA TYR A 272 12.35 0.38 42.22
C TYR A 272 13.56 -0.03 43.06
N LEU A 273 13.48 -0.01 44.39
CA LEU A 273 14.66 -0.07 45.26
C LEU A 273 14.66 -1.29 46.20
N LYS A 274 13.54 -1.63 46.83
CA LYS A 274 13.39 -2.68 47.86
C LYS A 274 13.95 -4.06 47.48
N ARG A 275 13.85 -4.44 46.20
CA ARG A 275 14.34 -5.73 45.67
C ARG A 275 15.76 -5.67 45.08
N ARG A 276 16.41 -4.50 45.14
CA ARG A 276 17.69 -4.21 44.47
C ARG A 276 18.78 -3.74 45.43
N THR A 277 18.44 -3.49 46.69
CA THR A 277 19.37 -3.15 47.78
C THR A 277 19.30 -4.22 48.87
N SER A 278 20.45 -4.63 49.40
CA SER A 278 20.56 -5.64 50.46
C SER A 278 20.37 -5.08 51.88
N ASN A 279 20.42 -3.75 52.03
CA ASN A 279 20.29 -3.05 53.31
C ASN A 279 18.93 -2.36 53.43
N HIS A 280 18.47 -2.14 54.66
CA HIS A 280 17.28 -1.35 54.95
C HIS A 280 17.61 0.13 54.72
N VAL A 281 17.34 0.61 53.51
CA VAL A 281 17.53 2.00 53.11
C VAL A 281 16.30 2.80 53.49
N ASP A 282 16.49 3.87 54.28
CA ASP A 282 15.44 4.83 54.59
C ASP A 282 15.36 5.91 53.50
N LEU A 283 14.41 5.73 52.57
CA LEU A 283 14.17 6.69 51.50
C LEU A 283 13.58 8.00 52.01
N HIS A 284 12.77 7.96 53.09
CA HIS A 284 12.12 9.16 53.62
C HIS A 284 13.15 10.11 54.22
N ASN A 285 14.06 9.59 55.05
CA ASN A 285 15.12 10.39 55.64
C ASN A 285 16.04 11.02 54.57
N PHE A 286 16.36 10.28 53.50
CA PHE A 286 17.13 10.83 52.37
C PHE A 286 16.44 12.02 51.69
N LEU A 287 15.12 11.93 51.47
CA LEU A 287 14.36 13.02 50.83
C LEU A 287 14.25 14.24 51.75
N ASP A 288 14.10 14.04 53.06
CA ASP A 288 14.02 15.10 54.05
C ASP A 288 15.36 15.84 54.22
N GLU A 289 16.48 15.10 54.27
CA GLU A 289 17.82 15.70 54.30
C GLU A 289 18.09 16.54 53.04
N TRP A 290 17.70 16.06 51.86
CA TRP A 290 17.85 16.83 50.63
C TRP A 290 17.03 18.13 50.66
N ARG A 291 15.81 18.14 51.22
CA ARG A 291 15.01 19.38 51.35
C ARG A 291 15.77 20.48 52.08
N GLN A 292 16.60 20.13 53.05
CA GLN A 292 17.35 21.07 53.89
C GLN A 292 18.65 21.57 53.25
N GLN A 293 19.25 20.84 52.30
CA GLN A 293 20.57 21.14 51.73
C GLN A 293 20.57 22.02 50.46
N GLY A 294 19.41 22.22 49.82
CA GLY A 294 19.27 23.06 48.61
C GLY A 294 18.49 22.39 47.48
N THR A 295 18.60 22.91 46.25
CA THR A 295 17.97 22.28 45.06
C THR A 295 18.86 21.21 44.43
N ILE A 296 20.18 21.34 44.54
CA ILE A 296 21.17 20.46 43.90
C ILE A 296 21.91 19.64 44.98
N ILE A 297 22.11 18.34 44.73
CA ILE A 297 22.99 17.47 45.53
C ILE A 297 24.02 16.77 44.66
N GLU A 298 25.11 16.33 45.29
CA GLU A 298 26.04 15.37 44.71
C GLU A 298 25.66 13.96 45.19
N LEU A 299 25.35 13.06 44.25
CA LEU A 299 24.69 11.78 44.50
C LEU A 299 25.56 10.84 45.34
N HIS A 300 26.86 10.71 45.03
CA HIS A 300 27.69 9.67 45.65
C HIS A 300 27.95 9.93 47.13
N SER A 301 28.22 11.20 47.51
CA SER A 301 28.45 11.60 48.90
C SER A 301 27.19 11.51 49.76
N ASN A 302 26.02 11.78 49.18
CA ASN A 302 24.73 11.65 49.88
C ASN A 302 24.31 10.19 50.04
N LEU A 303 24.46 9.35 49.01
CA LEU A 303 24.14 7.92 49.13
C LEU A 303 25.06 7.19 50.11
N LYS A 304 26.34 7.58 50.21
CA LYS A 304 27.27 6.98 51.18
C LYS A 304 26.82 7.13 52.64
N GLN A 305 26.00 8.13 52.95
CA GLN A 305 25.49 8.35 54.32
C GLN A 305 24.40 7.33 54.70
N LEU A 306 23.73 6.72 53.70
CA LEU A 306 22.65 5.74 53.90
C LEU A 306 23.13 4.28 54.02
N TYR A 307 24.43 4.04 53.80
CA TYR A 307 25.01 2.70 53.81
C TYR A 307 26.14 2.62 54.85
N PRO A 308 26.47 1.41 55.35
CA PRO A 308 27.62 1.22 56.24
C PRO A 308 28.91 1.80 55.64
N ILE A 309 29.80 2.32 56.49
CA ILE A 309 31.02 3.06 56.11
C ILE A 309 31.90 2.31 55.09
N ASP A 310 31.92 0.97 55.16
CA ASP A 310 32.73 0.11 54.28
C ASP A 310 31.97 -0.44 53.05
N HIS A 311 30.69 -0.09 52.88
CA HIS A 311 29.87 -0.59 51.77
C HIS A 311 30.27 0.06 50.45
N GLN A 312 30.62 -0.76 49.45
CA GLN A 312 30.82 -0.30 48.08
C GLN A 312 29.54 -0.46 47.28
N LEU A 313 28.93 0.66 46.91
CA LEU A 313 27.76 0.69 46.05
C LEU A 313 28.08 0.04 44.70
N SER A 314 27.37 -1.04 44.40
CA SER A 314 27.43 -1.68 43.09
C SER A 314 26.76 -0.82 42.01
N GLU A 315 27.14 -0.99 40.75
CA GLU A 315 26.48 -0.27 39.64
C GLU A 315 24.98 -0.63 39.54
N ARG A 316 24.58 -1.82 40.02
CA ARG A 316 23.18 -2.23 40.15
C ARG A 316 22.42 -1.36 41.14
N GLU A 317 22.99 -1.09 42.32
CA GLU A 317 22.39 -0.23 43.33
C GLU A 317 22.34 1.22 42.85
N LEU A 318 23.43 1.73 42.27
CA LEU A 318 23.46 3.08 41.71
C LEU A 318 22.41 3.27 40.61
N ASN A 319 22.22 2.29 39.73
CA ASN A 319 21.18 2.37 38.70
C ASN A 319 19.76 2.30 39.29
N ALA A 320 19.53 1.53 40.36
CA ALA A 320 18.26 1.54 41.07
C ALA A 320 17.97 2.93 41.68
N TRP A 321 19.00 3.58 42.24
CA TRP A 321 18.91 4.95 42.74
C TRP A 321 18.63 5.98 41.63
N ARG A 322 19.34 5.92 40.50
CA ARG A 322 19.05 6.80 39.36
C ARG A 322 17.60 6.64 38.85
N MET A 323 17.08 5.41 38.87
CA MET A 323 15.69 5.13 38.49
C MET A 323 14.69 5.74 39.47
N ILE A 324 14.89 5.58 40.78
CA ILE A 324 13.95 6.13 41.76
C ILE A 324 13.94 7.67 41.69
N LEU A 325 15.12 8.30 41.62
CA LEU A 325 15.25 9.76 41.53
C LEU A 325 14.50 10.36 40.34
N ARG A 326 14.55 9.72 39.18
CA ARG A 326 13.78 10.16 38.00
C ARG A 326 12.27 9.99 38.20
N ASN A 327 11.84 8.90 38.82
CA ASN A 327 10.42 8.61 39.01
C ASN A 327 9.77 9.41 40.15
N ILE A 328 10.56 10.08 40.99
CA ILE A 328 10.08 11.04 41.99
C ILE A 328 10.22 12.51 41.54
N GLY A 329 10.65 12.77 40.29
CA GLY A 329 10.70 14.10 39.70
C GLY A 329 12.04 14.84 39.80
N CYS A 330 13.13 14.16 40.16
CA CYS A 330 14.48 14.74 40.12
C CYS A 330 15.17 14.53 38.77
N HIS A 331 16.13 15.40 38.44
CA HIS A 331 16.85 15.41 37.17
C HIS A 331 18.36 15.36 37.40
N ASN A 332 19.10 14.64 36.55
CA ASN A 332 20.56 14.69 36.53
C ASN A 332 20.99 15.96 35.77
N ILE A 333 21.90 16.74 36.35
CA ILE A 333 22.41 18.01 35.80
C ILE A 333 23.94 18.05 35.71
N THR A 334 24.57 16.87 35.76
CA THR A 334 26.02 16.71 35.66
C THR A 334 26.52 17.24 34.30
N PRO A 335 27.44 18.22 34.25
CA PRO A 335 27.83 18.87 33.00
C PRO A 335 28.98 18.16 32.24
N PHE A 336 29.54 17.08 32.80
CA PHE A 336 30.72 16.39 32.29
C PHE A 336 30.50 14.87 32.22
N LEU A 337 31.31 14.18 31.41
CA LEU A 337 31.23 12.72 31.23
C LEU A 337 31.80 11.98 32.45
N LYS A 338 31.32 10.75 32.72
CA LYS A 338 31.83 9.89 33.83
C LYS A 338 33.35 9.68 33.82
N GLN A 339 33.99 9.82 32.65
CA GLN A 339 35.45 9.68 32.50
C GLN A 339 36.22 10.92 33.01
N GLU A 340 35.56 12.08 33.09
CA GLU A 340 36.16 13.37 33.44
C GLU A 340 36.09 13.63 34.96
N SER A 341 35.04 13.15 35.63
CA SER A 341 34.88 13.28 37.08
C SER A 341 33.92 12.24 37.64
N LYS A 342 34.18 11.84 38.90
CA LYS A 342 33.41 10.85 39.66
C LYS A 342 32.17 11.43 40.35
N TYR A 343 31.95 12.74 40.27
CA TYR A 343 30.84 13.42 40.94
C TYR A 343 29.60 13.44 40.04
N GLU A 344 28.44 13.11 40.60
CA GLU A 344 27.18 13.09 39.86
C GLU A 344 26.19 14.05 40.51
N PHE A 345 25.77 15.10 39.80
CA PHE A 345 24.90 16.14 40.34
C PHE A 345 23.44 15.93 39.93
N TRP A 346 22.54 16.01 40.91
CA TRP A 346 21.10 15.87 40.73
C TRP A 346 20.35 17.04 41.32
N THR A 347 19.23 17.42 40.70
CA THR A 347 18.38 18.51 41.17
C THR A 347 16.93 18.11 41.33
N ARG A 348 16.30 18.74 42.33
CA ARG A 348 14.85 18.76 42.54
C ARG A 348 14.19 20.03 41.99
N SER A 349 14.89 20.85 41.21
CA SER A 349 14.31 22.03 40.57
C SER A 349 13.44 21.64 39.38
N PRO A 350 12.23 22.23 39.22
CA PRO A 350 11.42 22.05 38.01
C PRO A 350 12.06 22.73 36.78
N HIS A 351 13.07 23.57 36.98
CA HIS A 351 13.83 24.25 35.93
C HIS A 351 15.28 23.75 35.84
N SER A 352 15.44 22.42 35.84
CA SER A 352 16.74 21.73 35.80
C SER A 352 17.70 22.24 34.71
N ASN A 353 17.18 22.63 33.54
CA ASN A 353 17.97 23.20 32.43
C ASN A 353 18.71 24.50 32.81
N ILE A 354 18.13 25.32 33.70
CA ILE A 354 18.76 26.57 34.14
C ILE A 354 19.98 26.23 35.00
N GLU A 355 19.81 25.32 35.95
CA GLU A 355 20.86 24.87 36.85
C GLU A 355 21.94 24.06 36.13
N GLN A 356 21.57 23.22 35.15
CA GLN A 356 22.50 22.51 34.29
C GLN A 356 23.34 23.47 33.45
N ASN A 357 22.72 24.50 32.85
CA ASN A 357 23.45 25.52 32.09
C ASN A 357 24.36 26.35 33.01
N ALA A 358 23.93 26.65 34.23
CA ALA A 358 24.76 27.33 35.22
C ALA A 358 25.98 26.47 35.61
N LEU A 359 25.79 25.19 35.92
CA LEU A 359 26.88 24.24 36.21
C LEU A 359 27.81 24.06 35.01
N LYS A 360 27.27 23.98 33.79
CA LYS A 360 28.07 23.89 32.56
C LYS A 360 28.91 25.14 32.34
N GLN A 361 28.35 26.32 32.55
CA GLN A 361 29.11 27.57 32.50
C GLN A 361 30.18 27.63 33.59
N LEU A 362 29.86 27.23 34.82
CA LEU A 362 30.85 27.16 35.90
C LEU A 362 31.96 26.14 35.58
N HIS A 363 31.65 25.05 34.89
CA HIS A 363 32.64 24.09 34.40
C HIS A 363 33.53 24.69 33.30
N GLU A 364 32.93 25.26 32.26
CA GLU A 364 33.63 25.88 31.11
C GLU A 364 34.50 27.07 31.54
N LEU A 365 34.07 27.82 32.54
CA LEU A 365 34.79 28.95 33.13
C LEU A 365 35.84 28.51 34.16
N GLY A 366 36.00 27.21 34.41
CA GLY A 366 36.99 26.66 35.34
C GLY A 366 36.67 26.91 36.82
N PHE A 367 35.45 27.35 37.16
CA PHE A 367 35.00 27.52 38.56
C PHE A 367 34.70 26.19 39.24
N LEU A 368 34.37 25.15 38.47
CA LEU A 368 34.29 23.77 38.99
C LEU A 368 35.65 23.07 38.99
N LEU A 369 36.72 23.76 38.56
CA LEU A 369 38.11 23.36 38.82
C LEU A 369 38.56 23.96 40.15
N LYS A 370 39.52 23.30 40.80
CA LYS A 370 39.84 23.39 42.23
C LYS A 370 40.21 24.79 42.82
N ARG A 371 40.18 25.93 42.09
CA ARG A 371 40.29 27.36 42.56
C ARG A 371 40.32 28.38 41.38
N PRO A 372 39.56 29.52 41.40
CA PRO A 372 39.73 30.61 40.43
C PRO A 372 40.80 31.65 40.88
N MET A 373 41.67 32.11 39.96
CA MET A 373 42.69 33.15 40.17
C MET A 373 42.41 34.42 39.33
N ASP A 374 42.66 35.59 39.95
CA ASP A 374 42.87 36.96 39.46
C ASP A 374 41.71 37.91 39.04
N SER A 375 41.73 39.11 39.66
CA SER A 375 40.75 40.20 39.55
C SER A 375 40.78 40.99 38.23
N GLU A 376 41.88 40.93 37.46
CA GLU A 376 41.96 41.61 36.15
C GLU A 376 41.11 40.91 35.08
N ASN A 377 40.99 39.59 35.15
CA ASN A 377 40.16 38.81 34.24
C ASN A 377 38.67 39.16 34.40
N PHE A 378 38.25 39.53 35.61
CA PHE A 378 36.88 39.97 35.89
C PHE A 378 36.53 41.25 35.12
N TRP A 379 37.35 42.32 35.26
CA TRP A 379 37.10 43.60 34.62
C TRP A 379 37.17 43.52 33.09
N SER A 380 38.16 42.79 32.56
CA SER A 380 38.32 42.50 31.13
C SER A 380 37.08 41.83 30.52
N CYS A 381 36.56 40.79 31.18
CA CYS A 381 35.38 40.06 30.73
C CYS A 381 34.11 40.94 30.75
N PHE A 382 33.97 41.80 31.77
CA PHE A 382 32.81 42.69 31.88
C PHE A 382 32.81 43.77 30.79
N GLN A 383 33.96 44.34 30.49
CA GLN A 383 34.11 45.33 29.41
C GLN A 383 33.87 44.72 28.03
N LYS A 384 34.32 43.48 27.81
CA LYS A 384 34.03 42.71 26.58
C LYS A 384 32.53 42.43 26.43
N SER A 385 31.84 42.12 27.53
CA SER A 385 30.39 41.89 27.51
C SER A 385 29.59 43.16 27.20
N LEU A 386 30.02 44.32 27.71
CA LEU A 386 29.41 45.63 27.42
C LEU A 386 29.61 46.08 25.96
N THR A 387 30.74 45.74 25.35
CA THR A 387 31.07 46.12 23.96
C THR A 387 30.39 45.23 22.92
N VAL A 388 30.27 43.92 23.17
CA VAL A 388 29.71 42.94 22.22
C VAL A 388 28.17 42.99 22.11
N ASN A 389 27.45 43.48 23.14
CA ASN A 389 25.99 43.42 23.14
C ASN A 389 25.34 44.43 22.14
N LYS A 390 24.76 43.90 21.06
CA LYS A 390 24.20 44.66 19.92
C LYS A 390 22.82 45.31 20.18
N LYS A 391 22.17 45.13 21.33
CA LYS A 391 20.79 45.62 21.61
C LYS A 391 20.69 47.11 22.00
N GLY A 392 21.57 47.97 21.48
CA GLY A 392 21.58 49.42 21.73
C GLY A 392 21.81 49.81 23.21
N ILE A 393 21.57 51.09 23.55
CA ILE A 393 21.76 51.65 24.90
C ILE A 393 21.06 50.84 25.99
N ASN A 394 19.88 50.26 25.71
CA ASN A 394 19.13 49.45 26.66
C ASN A 394 19.84 48.12 27.01
N GLY A 395 20.55 47.50 26.07
CA GLY A 395 21.32 46.27 26.34
C GLY A 395 22.53 46.53 27.23
N LYS A 396 23.25 47.63 26.99
CA LYS A 396 24.39 48.06 27.81
C LYS A 396 23.96 48.51 29.20
N GLN A 397 22.85 49.25 29.29
CA GLN A 397 22.24 49.68 30.55
C GLN A 397 21.88 48.48 31.44
N ARG A 398 21.33 47.40 30.87
CA ARG A 398 21.00 46.17 31.61
C ARG A 398 22.24 45.45 32.13
N ILE A 399 23.27 45.25 31.30
CA ILE A 399 24.51 44.59 31.75
C ILE A 399 25.20 45.41 32.84
N LEU A 400 25.31 46.73 32.63
CA LEU A 400 25.95 47.61 33.61
C LEU A 400 25.18 47.66 34.93
N SER A 401 23.83 47.55 34.89
CA SER A 401 23.00 47.57 36.10
C SER A 401 23.28 46.44 37.09
N ILE A 402 23.99 45.38 36.68
CA ILE A 402 24.35 44.25 37.54
C ILE A 402 25.34 44.66 38.63
N ILE A 403 26.28 45.56 38.31
CA ILE A 403 27.36 45.99 39.21
C ILE A 403 27.31 47.49 39.52
N ALA A 404 26.34 48.22 38.95
CA ALA A 404 26.34 49.68 38.97
C ALA A 404 26.19 50.28 40.37
N ASP A 405 25.48 49.61 41.28
CA ASP A 405 25.28 50.09 42.66
C ASP A 405 26.40 49.64 43.63
N ASP A 406 27.18 48.62 43.26
CA ASP A 406 28.23 48.04 44.12
C ASP A 406 29.57 48.79 44.06
N PHE A 407 29.77 49.60 43.01
CA PHE A 407 31.01 50.34 42.77
C PHE A 407 30.76 51.86 42.67
N LYS A 408 31.77 52.65 43.01
CA LYS A 408 31.68 54.12 42.90
C LYS A 408 31.67 54.57 41.44
N TYR A 409 31.09 55.75 41.21
CA TYR A 409 30.94 56.32 39.87
C TYR A 409 32.29 56.45 39.14
N ASP A 410 33.29 57.01 39.83
CA ASP A 410 34.63 57.22 39.27
C ASP A 410 35.36 55.91 38.97
N GLU A 411 35.09 54.87 39.76
CA GLU A 411 35.69 53.55 39.62
C GLU A 411 35.13 52.82 38.40
N LEU A 412 33.80 52.83 38.22
CA LEU A 412 33.14 52.30 37.03
C LEU A 412 33.55 53.05 35.76
N HIS A 413 33.68 54.38 35.85
CA HIS A 413 34.13 55.20 34.73
C HIS A 413 35.59 54.87 34.36
N LYS A 414 36.49 54.78 35.34
CA LYS A 414 37.93 54.52 35.11
C LYS A 414 38.19 53.11 34.57
N GLN A 415 37.52 52.09 35.11
CA GLN A 415 37.76 50.70 34.73
C GLN A 415 37.04 50.28 33.44
N LEU A 416 35.85 50.82 33.16
CA LEU A 416 35.02 50.37 32.02
C LEU A 416 34.85 51.42 30.91
N SER A 417 35.32 52.66 31.13
CA SER A 417 35.23 53.78 30.18
C SER A 417 33.79 54.08 29.71
N VAL A 418 32.81 53.97 30.63
CA VAL A 418 31.38 54.20 30.35
C VAL A 418 30.93 55.59 30.80
N SER A 419 30.06 56.25 30.01
CA SER A 419 29.58 57.61 30.29
C SER A 419 28.74 57.69 31.57
N ASN A 420 28.78 58.85 32.23
CA ASN A 420 28.04 59.04 33.48
C ASN A 420 26.52 58.92 33.33
N ASP A 421 25.93 59.29 32.19
CA ASP A 421 24.49 59.12 31.93
C ASP A 421 24.09 57.65 31.89
N LEU A 422 24.92 56.80 31.26
CA LEU A 422 24.67 55.36 31.19
C LEU A 422 24.72 54.69 32.56
N ILE A 423 25.65 55.09 33.44
CA ILE A 423 25.72 54.60 34.83
C ILE A 423 24.43 55.00 35.58
N SER A 424 23.96 56.24 35.41
CA SER A 424 22.75 56.74 36.10
C SER A 424 21.52 55.96 35.67
N ARG A 425 21.36 55.77 34.36
CA ARG A 425 20.31 54.96 33.77
C ARG A 425 20.40 53.51 34.22
N ALA A 426 21.60 52.94 34.34
CA ALA A 426 21.81 51.57 34.80
C ALA A 426 21.38 51.38 36.26
N ARG A 427 21.73 52.31 37.16
CA ARG A 427 21.25 52.30 38.55
C ARG A 427 19.74 52.45 38.64
N LYS A 428 19.16 53.38 37.87
CA LYS A 428 17.69 53.56 37.81
C LYS A 428 16.99 52.30 37.31
N HIS A 429 17.59 51.60 36.35
CA HIS A 429 17.09 50.33 35.85
C HIS A 429 17.20 49.21 36.90
N CYS A 430 18.32 49.11 37.61
CA CYS A 430 18.51 48.19 38.73
C CYS A 430 17.40 48.36 39.77
N ARG A 431 17.10 49.62 40.14
CA ARG A 431 16.04 49.93 41.12
C ARG A 431 14.63 49.61 40.65
N LEU A 432 14.33 49.75 39.35
CA LEU A 432 12.99 49.54 38.81
C LEU A 432 12.70 48.09 38.43
N TYR A 433 13.70 47.33 37.98
CA TYR A 433 13.51 46.00 37.40
C TYR A 433 14.43 44.92 37.99
N GLY A 434 15.37 45.28 38.86
CA GLY A 434 16.43 44.42 39.38
C GLY A 434 17.69 44.40 38.50
N PRO A 435 18.86 44.06 39.06
CA PRO A 435 20.13 44.00 38.32
C PRO A 435 20.05 42.99 37.16
N GLY A 436 20.35 43.43 35.93
CA GLY A 436 20.40 42.57 34.73
C GLY A 436 19.05 42.16 34.10
N ASN A 437 17.93 42.43 34.77
CA ASN A 437 16.60 41.95 34.37
C ASN A 437 16.04 42.61 33.10
N SER A 438 15.09 41.97 32.41
CA SER A 438 14.45 42.49 31.18
C SER A 438 13.16 43.25 31.48
N SER A 439 12.93 44.38 30.79
CA SER A 439 11.62 45.04 30.79
C SER A 439 10.56 44.16 30.11
N MET A 440 9.33 44.10 30.66
CA MET A 440 8.25 43.24 30.17
C MET A 440 7.72 43.66 28.77
N LYS A 441 7.38 42.69 27.91
CA LYS A 441 6.76 42.91 26.57
C LYS A 441 5.24 42.67 26.59
N LYS A 442 4.49 43.42 25.77
CA LYS A 442 3.02 43.28 25.59
C LYS A 442 2.62 42.06 24.71
N PRO A 443 1.38 41.52 24.83
CA PRO A 443 0.98 40.23 24.23
C PRO A 443 0.44 40.29 22.78
N SER A 444 0.41 39.13 22.09
CA SER A 444 0.02 38.92 20.66
C SER A 444 -1.00 37.77 20.45
N PHE A 445 -1.80 37.80 19.38
CA PHE A 445 -2.93 36.88 19.07
C PHE A 445 -2.66 35.89 17.89
N THR A 446 -3.47 34.82 17.78
CA THR A 446 -3.44 33.77 16.72
C THR A 446 -4.82 33.61 16.03
N ARG A 447 -4.88 33.28 14.72
CA ARG A 447 -6.13 33.10 13.92
C ARG A 447 -6.44 31.62 13.60
N GLU A 448 -7.74 31.29 13.45
CA GLU A 448 -8.33 29.96 13.17
C GLU A 448 -8.17 29.41 11.74
N ARG A 449 -8.31 28.07 11.61
CA ARG A 449 -8.26 27.23 10.39
C ARG A 449 -9.56 27.29 9.56
N LEU A 450 -9.44 26.98 8.26
CA LEU A 450 -10.50 26.98 7.22
C LEU A 450 -11.87 26.41 7.67
N PRO A 451 -13.01 26.98 7.22
CA PRO A 451 -14.36 26.48 7.52
C PRO A 451 -14.62 25.06 6.99
N ILE A 452 -15.43 24.27 7.73
CA ILE A 452 -15.77 22.88 7.43
C ILE A 452 -16.48 22.74 6.07
N GLU A 453 -17.38 23.66 5.75
CA GLU A 453 -18.13 23.67 4.47
C GLU A 453 -17.19 23.67 3.25
N LYS A 454 -16.11 24.47 3.32
CA LYS A 454 -15.10 24.57 2.26
C LYS A 454 -14.28 23.28 2.10
N ILE A 455 -14.11 22.53 3.18
CA ILE A 455 -13.44 21.23 3.15
C ILE A 455 -14.36 20.19 2.50
N GLN A 456 -15.65 20.21 2.83
CA GLN A 456 -16.64 19.29 2.25
C GLN A 456 -16.84 19.52 0.75
N GLU A 457 -16.86 20.77 0.28
CA GLU A 457 -16.89 21.12 -1.15
C GLU A 457 -15.70 20.49 -1.91
N PHE A 458 -14.50 20.58 -1.35
CA PHE A 458 -13.30 19.98 -1.94
C PHE A 458 -13.35 18.44 -1.95
N GLU A 459 -13.74 17.82 -0.84
CA GLU A 459 -13.85 16.36 -0.73
C GLU A 459 -14.91 15.80 -1.68
N ASN A 460 -16.05 16.48 -1.82
CA ASN A 460 -17.11 16.08 -2.74
C ASN A 460 -16.62 16.14 -4.20
N PHE A 461 -15.93 17.23 -4.59
CA PHE A 461 -15.38 17.38 -5.93
C PHE A 461 -14.34 16.32 -6.29
N ILE A 462 -13.42 16.04 -5.37
CA ILE A 462 -12.34 15.07 -5.56
C ILE A 462 -12.81 13.62 -5.42
N SER A 463 -13.94 13.40 -4.76
CA SER A 463 -14.61 12.09 -4.71
C SER A 463 -15.50 11.84 -5.93
N ASP A 464 -15.75 12.87 -6.75
CA ASP A 464 -16.49 12.73 -7.99
C ASP A 464 -15.69 11.90 -9.01
N LYS A 465 -16.34 10.82 -9.46
CA LYS A 465 -15.81 9.85 -10.43
C LYS A 465 -15.58 10.47 -11.80
N ALA A 466 -16.15 11.65 -12.10
CA ALA A 466 -15.90 12.43 -13.31
C ALA A 466 -14.52 13.14 -13.31
N HIS A 467 -13.93 13.37 -12.14
CA HIS A 467 -12.66 14.11 -11.98
C HIS A 467 -11.50 13.20 -11.55
N VAL A 468 -11.81 12.14 -10.80
CA VAL A 468 -10.83 11.27 -10.15
C VAL A 468 -11.22 9.81 -10.26
N ILE A 469 -10.28 8.94 -10.67
CA ILE A 469 -10.43 7.49 -10.65
C ILE A 469 -9.69 6.95 -9.42
N MET A 470 -10.41 6.35 -8.49
CA MET A 470 -9.78 5.66 -7.36
C MET A 470 -9.21 4.31 -7.80
N SER A 471 -7.97 4.04 -7.40
CA SER A 471 -7.36 2.75 -7.63
C SER A 471 -8.07 1.66 -6.83
N SER A 472 -8.47 0.59 -7.52
CA SER A 472 -9.06 -0.60 -6.89
C SER A 472 -8.02 -1.51 -6.21
N TYR A 473 -6.72 -1.27 -6.44
CA TYR A 473 -5.64 -2.17 -6.01
C TYR A 473 -4.40 -1.46 -5.43
N LYS A 474 -4.15 -0.18 -5.73
CA LYS A 474 -3.06 0.62 -5.13
C LYS A 474 -3.60 1.57 -4.06
N THR A 475 -2.94 1.60 -2.92
CA THR A 475 -3.21 2.55 -1.83
C THR A 475 -1.97 3.37 -1.56
N ASP A 476 -2.14 4.64 -1.21
CA ASP A 476 -1.04 5.45 -0.70
C ASP A 476 -0.52 4.81 0.60
N SER A 477 0.80 4.66 0.69
CA SER A 477 1.45 3.95 1.80
C SER A 477 1.40 4.74 3.10
N LYS A 478 1.24 6.07 3.04
CA LYS A 478 1.13 6.94 4.23
C LYS A 478 -0.29 6.99 4.80
N THR A 479 -1.28 7.24 3.95
CA THR A 479 -2.66 7.42 4.39
C THR A 479 -3.45 6.10 4.43
N GLY A 480 -3.00 5.08 3.69
CA GLY A 480 -3.75 3.84 3.49
C GLY A 480 -5.04 4.03 2.69
N ALA A 481 -5.27 5.23 2.14
CA ALA A 481 -6.36 5.58 1.25
C ALA A 481 -6.04 5.10 -0.19
N PRO A 482 -7.07 4.81 -1.03
CA PRO A 482 -6.83 4.46 -2.43
C PRO A 482 -6.11 5.60 -3.15
N ILE A 483 -5.13 5.26 -3.99
CA ILE A 483 -4.51 6.25 -4.86
C ILE A 483 -5.58 6.80 -5.80
N LYS A 484 -5.66 8.11 -5.92
CA LYS A 484 -6.59 8.87 -6.74
C LYS A 484 -5.90 9.30 -8.03
N TYR A 485 -6.25 8.67 -9.14
CA TYR A 485 -5.76 9.05 -10.46
C TYR A 485 -6.57 10.22 -11.00
N LEU A 486 -5.89 11.33 -11.26
CA LEU A 486 -6.50 12.53 -11.82
C LEU A 486 -6.84 12.30 -13.30
N ARG A 487 -8.08 12.57 -13.72
CA ARG A 487 -8.50 12.44 -15.12
C ARG A 487 -8.03 13.58 -16.03
N ASP A 488 -7.70 14.72 -15.42
CA ASP A 488 -7.30 15.95 -16.10
C ASP A 488 -6.13 16.60 -15.39
N THR A 489 -5.44 17.52 -16.08
CA THR A 489 -4.35 18.32 -15.51
C THR A 489 -4.82 19.02 -14.24
N LYS A 490 -3.93 19.19 -13.25
CA LYS A 490 -4.26 19.92 -12.01
C LYS A 490 -4.82 21.32 -12.31
N GLN A 491 -4.39 21.93 -13.42
CA GLN A 491 -4.88 23.20 -13.93
C GLN A 491 -6.33 23.11 -14.43
N ALA A 492 -6.64 22.15 -15.31
CA ALA A 492 -8.00 21.94 -15.81
C ALA A 492 -8.97 21.51 -14.70
N LEU A 493 -8.52 20.70 -13.74
CA LEU A 493 -9.30 20.34 -12.56
C LEU A 493 -9.57 21.54 -11.64
N TRP A 494 -8.62 22.46 -11.52
CA TRP A 494 -8.85 23.72 -10.81
C TRP A 494 -9.90 24.58 -11.52
N GLU A 495 -9.84 24.68 -12.84
CA GLU A 495 -10.81 25.45 -13.63
C GLU A 495 -12.22 24.86 -13.48
N LYS A 496 -12.36 23.53 -13.50
CA LYS A 496 -13.61 22.81 -13.21
C LYS A 496 -14.08 23.05 -11.77
N PHE A 497 -13.20 22.91 -10.78
CA PHE A 497 -13.53 23.17 -9.37
C PHE A 497 -13.97 24.62 -9.14
N HIS A 498 -13.31 25.59 -9.76
CA HIS A 498 -13.64 27.00 -9.60
C HIS A 498 -14.96 27.36 -10.29
N ALA A 499 -15.28 26.72 -11.42
CA ALA A 499 -16.58 26.85 -12.06
C ALA A 499 -17.71 26.26 -11.17
N GLU A 500 -17.45 25.10 -10.54
CA GLU A 500 -18.41 24.42 -9.67
C GLU A 500 -18.52 25.04 -8.26
N PHE A 501 -17.47 25.67 -7.75
CA PHE A 501 -17.43 26.32 -6.44
C PHE A 501 -16.70 27.68 -6.52
N PRO A 502 -17.34 28.74 -7.06
CA PRO A 502 -16.69 30.05 -7.25
C PRO A 502 -16.23 30.70 -5.93
N ASN A 503 -16.99 30.48 -4.86
CA ASN A 503 -16.68 30.94 -3.50
C ASN A 503 -15.92 29.86 -2.69
N GLY A 504 -15.43 28.81 -3.33
CA GLY A 504 -14.73 27.68 -2.70
C GLY A 504 -13.34 28.02 -2.19
N ILE A 505 -12.53 27.00 -1.91
CA ILE A 505 -11.13 27.22 -1.53
C ILE A 505 -10.35 27.91 -2.65
N HIS A 506 -9.39 28.77 -2.29
CA HIS A 506 -8.55 29.45 -3.28
C HIS A 506 -7.63 28.48 -4.03
N ARG A 507 -7.21 28.87 -5.25
CA ARG A 507 -6.33 28.08 -6.14
C ARG A 507 -5.12 27.50 -5.43
N THR A 508 -4.45 28.32 -4.62
CA THR A 508 -3.25 27.92 -3.89
C THR A 508 -3.57 26.79 -2.90
N THR A 509 -4.65 26.92 -2.14
CA THR A 509 -5.12 25.90 -1.20
C THR A 509 -5.55 24.62 -1.92
N PHE A 510 -6.26 24.73 -3.05
CA PHE A 510 -6.63 23.58 -3.89
C PHE A 510 -5.39 22.82 -4.39
N MET A 511 -4.40 23.53 -4.92
CA MET A 511 -3.15 22.94 -5.39
C MET A 511 -2.36 22.30 -4.24
N THR A 512 -2.29 22.94 -3.08
CA THR A 512 -1.64 22.39 -1.88
C THR A 512 -2.35 21.13 -1.39
N LYS A 513 -3.67 21.06 -1.47
CA LYS A 513 -4.43 19.84 -1.13
C LYS A 513 -4.15 18.68 -2.11
N LEU A 514 -3.84 18.99 -3.36
CA LEU A 514 -3.38 18.03 -4.37
C LEU A 514 -1.87 17.76 -4.35
N GLN A 515 -1.13 18.31 -3.37
CA GLN A 515 0.29 18.02 -3.16
C GLN A 515 0.43 16.84 -2.18
N GLY A 516 0.53 15.63 -2.74
CA GLY A 516 0.74 14.39 -2.00
C GLY A 516 0.80 13.19 -2.94
N ASN A 517 1.34 12.07 -2.47
CA ASN A 517 1.45 10.83 -3.26
C ASN A 517 0.08 10.14 -3.47
N GLU A 518 -0.97 10.62 -2.80
CA GLU A 518 -2.35 10.17 -2.98
C GLU A 518 -2.90 10.54 -4.37
N TYR A 519 -2.48 11.68 -4.94
CA TYR A 519 -3.00 12.20 -6.21
C TYR A 519 -1.98 12.03 -7.34
N ILE A 520 -2.12 10.98 -8.15
CA ILE A 520 -1.18 10.63 -9.21
C ILE A 520 -1.74 11.01 -10.58
N TYR A 521 -0.88 11.60 -11.41
CA TYR A 521 -1.18 11.77 -12.83
C TYR A 521 -0.90 10.46 -13.55
N GLN A 522 -1.94 9.86 -14.14
CA GLN A 522 -1.96 8.64 -14.95
C GLN A 522 -0.58 8.00 -15.22
N GLU A 523 -0.06 7.21 -14.25
CA GLU A 523 0.94 6.20 -14.57
C GLU A 523 0.19 5.04 -15.22
N ASP A 524 0.55 4.69 -16.45
CA ASP A 524 -0.12 3.67 -17.23
C ASP A 524 -0.37 2.41 -16.41
N LEU A 525 -1.64 1.97 -16.43
CA LEU A 525 -2.19 0.81 -15.73
C LEU A 525 -1.70 -0.52 -16.35
N GLY A 526 -0.41 -0.62 -16.69
CA GLY A 526 0.21 -1.77 -17.36
C GLY A 526 0.08 -3.11 -16.63
N GLY A 527 -0.47 -3.13 -15.41
CA GLY A 527 -0.82 -4.34 -14.67
C GLY A 527 -2.27 -4.83 -14.84
N LEU A 528 -3.19 -4.03 -15.42
CA LEU A 528 -4.61 -4.39 -15.58
C LEU A 528 -4.93 -5.04 -16.93
N CYS A 529 -4.23 -4.65 -18.00
CA CYS A 529 -4.40 -5.25 -19.32
C CYS A 529 -3.20 -6.16 -19.65
N SER A 530 -3.44 -7.48 -19.72
CA SER A 530 -2.40 -8.46 -20.07
C SER A 530 -1.85 -8.27 -21.48
N THR A 531 -2.67 -7.75 -22.40
CA THR A 531 -2.24 -7.43 -23.77
C THR A 531 -1.27 -6.26 -23.77
N CYS A 532 -1.56 -5.19 -23.03
CA CYS A 532 -0.63 -4.09 -22.83
C CYS A 532 0.66 -4.60 -22.18
N SER A 533 0.56 -5.30 -21.04
CA SER A 533 1.71 -5.86 -20.31
C SER A 533 2.63 -6.68 -21.20
N ARG A 534 2.10 -7.75 -21.81
CA ARG A 534 2.87 -8.68 -22.63
C ARG A 534 3.40 -8.03 -23.90
N TYR A 535 2.53 -7.41 -24.69
CA TYR A 535 2.90 -6.98 -26.05
C TYR A 535 3.42 -5.54 -26.12
N GLY A 536 3.04 -4.67 -25.17
CA GLY A 536 3.43 -3.26 -25.12
C GLY A 536 4.49 -2.92 -24.06
N TYR A 537 4.81 -3.81 -23.11
CA TYR A 537 5.92 -3.60 -22.16
C TYR A 537 7.02 -4.64 -22.34
N GLU A 538 6.72 -5.93 -22.13
CA GLU A 538 7.74 -7.00 -22.14
C GLU A 538 8.50 -7.05 -23.46
N ILE A 539 7.82 -6.93 -24.61
CA ILE A 539 8.46 -6.95 -25.93
C ILE A 539 9.46 -5.80 -26.11
N PHE A 540 9.18 -4.59 -25.60
CA PHE A 540 10.15 -3.50 -25.68
C PHE A 540 11.39 -3.77 -24.82
N ASP A 541 11.23 -4.41 -23.67
CA ASP A 541 12.35 -4.81 -22.81
C ASP A 541 13.17 -5.94 -23.45
N ASP A 542 12.51 -6.88 -24.14
CA ASP A 542 13.20 -7.96 -24.84
C ASP A 542 13.96 -7.45 -26.07
N ILE A 543 13.39 -6.52 -26.85
CA ILE A 543 14.12 -5.83 -27.94
C ILE A 543 15.30 -5.03 -27.38
N ARG A 544 15.12 -4.35 -26.23
CA ARG A 544 16.21 -3.62 -25.56
C ARG A 544 17.36 -4.54 -25.18
N LYS A 545 17.08 -5.67 -24.54
CA LYS A 545 18.09 -6.69 -24.21
C LYS A 545 18.77 -7.27 -25.45
N LEU A 546 18.02 -7.46 -26.54
CA LEU A 546 18.56 -7.95 -27.81
C LEU A 546 19.56 -6.94 -28.39
N ILE A 547 19.19 -5.66 -28.47
CA ILE A 547 20.08 -4.57 -28.90
C ILE A 547 21.31 -4.51 -28.00
N GLU A 548 21.12 -4.61 -26.69
CA GLU A 548 22.22 -4.50 -25.73
C GLU A 548 23.23 -5.64 -25.82
N SER A 549 22.77 -6.86 -26.12
CA SER A 549 23.57 -8.08 -26.12
C SER A 549 24.22 -8.40 -27.46
N LYS A 550 23.58 -8.03 -28.59
CA LYS A 550 24.02 -8.45 -29.93
C LYS A 550 24.68 -7.34 -30.76
N ILE A 551 24.49 -6.07 -30.41
CA ILE A 551 25.08 -4.95 -31.15
C ILE A 551 26.31 -4.42 -30.42
N SER A 552 27.48 -4.62 -31.03
CA SER A 552 28.78 -4.23 -30.48
C SER A 552 29.13 -2.75 -30.73
N ASP A 553 28.65 -2.17 -31.84
CA ASP A 553 28.92 -0.77 -32.17
C ASP A 553 28.15 0.16 -31.22
N ILE A 554 28.88 0.95 -30.44
CA ILE A 554 28.35 1.82 -29.39
C ILE A 554 27.45 2.92 -29.96
N LEU A 555 27.78 3.45 -31.15
CA LEU A 555 27.08 4.59 -31.74
C LEU A 555 25.74 4.13 -32.34
N ILE A 556 25.76 3.02 -33.08
CA ILE A 556 24.55 2.36 -33.61
C ILE A 556 23.65 1.88 -32.47
N LYS A 557 24.24 1.26 -31.43
CA LYS A 557 23.50 0.83 -30.23
C LYS A 557 22.78 1.98 -29.53
N LYS A 558 23.46 3.12 -29.33
CA LYS A 558 22.85 4.32 -28.72
C LYS A 558 21.71 4.87 -29.57
N GLN A 559 21.88 4.92 -30.90
CA GLN A 559 20.85 5.38 -31.83
C GLN A 559 19.60 4.48 -31.74
N LEU A 560 19.78 3.17 -31.87
CA LEU A 560 18.70 2.18 -31.81
C LEU A 560 17.94 2.21 -30.49
N LEU A 561 18.63 2.36 -29.36
CA LEU A 561 17.98 2.46 -28.04
C LEU A 561 17.16 3.74 -27.90
N ASN A 562 17.63 4.86 -28.44
CA ASN A 562 16.91 6.13 -28.45
C ASN A 562 15.66 6.05 -29.34
N ASP A 563 15.79 5.45 -30.52
CA ASP A 563 14.66 5.27 -31.45
C ASP A 563 13.61 4.31 -30.88
N LEU A 564 14.04 3.23 -30.21
CA LEU A 564 13.17 2.32 -29.47
C LEU A 564 12.42 3.04 -28.34
N GLU A 565 13.09 3.90 -27.59
CA GLU A 565 12.47 4.65 -26.50
C GLU A 565 11.45 5.68 -27.00
N LYS A 566 11.78 6.41 -28.09
CA LYS A 566 10.84 7.34 -28.74
C LYS A 566 9.60 6.61 -29.25
N LEU A 567 9.79 5.47 -29.93
CA LEU A 567 8.69 4.64 -30.43
C LEU A 567 7.83 4.11 -29.26
N GLN A 568 8.47 3.66 -28.18
CA GLN A 568 7.78 3.20 -26.98
C GLN A 568 6.90 4.30 -26.38
N ARG A 569 7.41 5.53 -26.26
CA ARG A 569 6.64 6.68 -25.76
C ARG A 569 5.46 7.00 -26.68
N PHE A 570 5.70 7.06 -27.99
CA PHE A 570 4.67 7.35 -28.98
C PHE A 570 3.52 6.33 -28.94
N LEU A 571 3.84 5.03 -29.06
CA LEU A 571 2.84 3.96 -29.08
C LEU A 571 2.05 3.84 -27.77
N LYS A 572 2.63 4.24 -26.63
CA LYS A 572 1.97 4.18 -25.32
C LYS A 572 1.10 5.39 -25.02
N ARG A 573 1.48 6.59 -25.49
CA ARG A 573 0.89 7.85 -24.98
C ARG A 573 0.34 8.77 -26.05
N ASP A 574 1.00 8.84 -27.20
CA ASP A 574 0.72 9.88 -28.17
C ASP A 574 -0.13 9.35 -29.33
N TYR A 575 -0.04 8.05 -29.65
CA TYR A 575 -0.87 7.44 -30.70
C TYR A 575 -2.38 7.67 -30.46
N GLU A 576 -2.87 7.39 -29.24
CA GLU A 576 -4.30 7.54 -28.89
C GLU A 576 -4.83 8.96 -29.14
N LYS A 577 -4.02 10.00 -28.95
CA LYS A 577 -4.41 11.42 -29.08
C LYS A 577 -4.68 11.86 -30.51
N ASN A 578 -4.20 11.09 -31.49
CA ASN A 578 -4.37 11.40 -32.91
C ASN A 578 -5.62 10.75 -33.49
N LEU A 579 -6.34 9.93 -32.71
CA LEU A 579 -7.57 9.27 -33.13
C LEU A 579 -8.76 10.18 -32.82
N ASP A 580 -9.51 10.56 -33.85
CA ASP A 580 -10.65 11.46 -33.74
C ASP A 580 -11.97 10.67 -33.66
N ILE A 581 -12.75 10.91 -32.60
CA ILE A 581 -14.06 10.29 -32.37
C ILE A 581 -14.99 11.36 -31.81
N SER A 582 -16.17 11.48 -32.41
CA SER A 582 -17.19 12.42 -31.95
C SER A 582 -17.78 12.01 -30.60
N ASP A 583 -18.40 12.98 -29.93
CA ASP A 583 -19.15 12.75 -28.69
C ASP A 583 -20.26 11.71 -28.82
N LYS A 584 -20.79 11.52 -30.03
CA LYS A 584 -21.79 10.50 -30.36
C LYS A 584 -21.19 9.11 -30.63
N GLY A 585 -19.88 8.93 -30.40
CA GLY A 585 -19.18 7.66 -30.61
C GLY A 585 -18.96 7.31 -32.08
N THR A 586 -19.10 8.27 -32.99
CA THR A 586 -18.88 8.06 -34.43
C THR A 586 -17.52 8.62 -34.85
N THR A 587 -16.91 8.02 -35.88
CA THR A 587 -15.64 8.48 -36.47
C THR A 587 -15.86 8.85 -37.93
N LYS A 588 -15.03 9.75 -38.45
CA LYS A 588 -15.02 10.15 -39.87
C LYS A 588 -13.69 9.75 -40.53
N HIS A 589 -13.61 9.94 -41.84
CA HIS A 589 -12.36 9.80 -42.58
C HIS A 589 -11.30 10.78 -42.04
N ASN A 590 -10.06 10.33 -41.95
CA ASN A 590 -8.90 11.15 -41.62
C ASN A 590 -7.93 11.12 -42.79
N SER A 591 -7.44 12.28 -43.22
CA SER A 591 -6.52 12.41 -44.35
C SER A 591 -5.19 11.66 -44.13
N CYS A 592 -4.81 11.41 -42.87
CA CYS A 592 -3.71 10.54 -42.49
C CYS A 592 -4.17 9.08 -42.30
N ILE A 593 -3.70 8.17 -43.16
CA ILE A 593 -4.10 6.75 -43.14
C ILE A 593 -3.75 6.03 -41.83
N SER A 594 -2.70 6.47 -41.13
CA SER A 594 -2.25 5.87 -39.86
C SER A 594 -3.21 6.13 -38.69
N TYR A 595 -4.02 7.19 -38.80
CA TYR A 595 -4.96 7.64 -37.76
C TYR A 595 -6.43 7.49 -38.17
N CYS A 596 -6.69 7.02 -39.41
CA CYS A 596 -8.05 6.78 -39.90
C CYS A 596 -8.65 5.50 -39.29
N LEU A 597 -9.54 5.65 -38.30
CA LEU A 597 -10.23 4.51 -37.67
C LEU A 597 -11.11 3.73 -38.65
N LEU A 598 -11.75 4.40 -39.62
CA LEU A 598 -12.53 3.74 -40.66
C LEU A 598 -11.65 2.81 -41.53
N TRP A 599 -10.40 3.20 -41.82
CA TRP A 599 -9.43 2.34 -42.50
C TRP A 599 -8.98 1.20 -41.59
N ALA A 600 -8.69 1.49 -40.32
CA ALA A 600 -8.30 0.49 -39.33
C ALA A 600 -9.38 -0.59 -39.12
N PHE A 601 -10.66 -0.25 -39.28
CA PHE A 601 -11.80 -1.17 -39.20
C PHE A 601 -12.32 -1.68 -40.55
N GLY A 602 -11.69 -1.30 -41.66
CA GLY A 602 -11.92 -1.94 -42.95
C GLY A 602 -13.08 -1.41 -43.78
N VAL A 603 -13.62 -0.23 -43.45
CA VAL A 603 -14.81 0.35 -44.12
C VAL A 603 -14.52 1.66 -44.86
N CYS A 604 -13.32 2.23 -44.76
CA CYS A 604 -12.97 3.47 -45.47
C CYS A 604 -12.75 3.23 -46.96
N THR A 605 -13.48 3.96 -47.80
CA THR A 605 -13.32 3.97 -49.27
C THR A 605 -12.70 5.27 -49.80
N GLU A 606 -12.51 6.27 -48.93
CA GLU A 606 -11.95 7.58 -49.28
C GLU A 606 -10.41 7.53 -49.43
N GLN A 607 -9.86 8.41 -50.27
CA GLN A 607 -8.42 8.52 -50.50
C GLN A 607 -7.72 9.25 -49.36
N HIS A 608 -6.56 8.73 -48.94
CA HIS A 608 -5.74 9.33 -47.89
C HIS A 608 -4.59 10.13 -48.52
N THR A 609 -4.30 11.32 -47.99
CA THR A 609 -3.30 12.22 -48.58
C THR A 609 -1.88 11.97 -48.06
N HIS A 610 -1.73 11.37 -46.88
CA HIS A 610 -0.43 11.08 -46.27
C HIS A 610 -0.50 9.96 -45.20
N ALA A 611 0.66 9.55 -44.67
CA ALA A 611 0.80 8.62 -43.55
C ALA A 611 1.67 9.25 -42.45
N SER A 612 1.51 8.81 -41.19
CA SER A 612 2.30 9.32 -40.06
C SER A 612 3.74 8.83 -40.14
N GLU A 613 4.68 9.76 -40.07
CA GLU A 613 6.11 9.46 -39.94
C GLU A 613 6.43 8.72 -38.65
N GLU A 614 5.72 9.03 -37.56
CA GLU A 614 5.88 8.36 -36.26
C GLU A 614 5.42 6.90 -36.32
N CYS A 615 4.32 6.61 -37.01
CA CYS A 615 3.88 5.23 -37.25
C CYS A 615 4.87 4.49 -38.17
N ALA A 616 5.44 5.18 -39.15
CA ALA A 616 6.47 4.62 -40.03
C ALA A 616 7.76 4.24 -39.27
N LYS A 617 8.09 4.93 -38.16
CA LYS A 617 9.26 4.60 -37.31
C LYS A 617 9.24 3.17 -36.78
N LEU A 618 8.06 2.57 -36.58
CA LEU A 618 7.97 1.15 -36.22
C LEU A 618 8.64 0.28 -37.29
N PHE A 619 8.27 0.45 -38.56
CA PHE A 619 8.77 -0.38 -39.65
C PHE A 619 10.23 -0.08 -39.99
N THR A 620 10.63 1.19 -39.96
CA THR A 620 12.03 1.57 -40.23
C THR A 620 12.97 1.08 -39.14
N LEU A 621 12.56 1.07 -37.87
CA LEU A 621 13.33 0.51 -36.76
C LEU A 621 13.59 -0.99 -36.97
N PHE A 622 12.57 -1.78 -37.30
CA PHE A 622 12.74 -3.22 -37.53
C PHE A 622 13.58 -3.51 -38.78
N LYS A 623 13.46 -2.71 -39.84
CA LYS A 623 14.35 -2.81 -41.00
C LYS A 623 15.80 -2.53 -40.62
N HIS A 624 16.05 -1.52 -39.79
CA HIS A 624 17.40 -1.22 -39.30
C HIS A 624 17.94 -2.34 -38.40
N LEU A 625 17.12 -2.88 -37.49
CA LEU A 625 17.50 -4.02 -36.64
C LEU A 625 17.88 -5.25 -37.47
N LYS A 626 17.08 -5.61 -38.48
CA LYS A 626 17.39 -6.73 -39.39
C LYS A 626 18.68 -6.53 -40.18
N ASN A 627 19.02 -5.30 -40.53
CA ASN A 627 20.27 -5.01 -41.24
C ASN A 627 21.51 -5.11 -40.33
N GLN A 628 21.35 -4.92 -39.01
CA GLN A 628 22.44 -4.95 -38.04
C GLN A 628 22.60 -6.31 -37.34
N LEU A 629 21.59 -7.17 -37.42
CA LEU A 629 21.54 -8.47 -36.74
C LEU A 629 21.59 -9.63 -37.74
N SER A 630 22.12 -10.76 -37.28
CA SER A 630 22.26 -11.97 -38.06
C SER A 630 20.90 -12.58 -38.45
N MET A 631 20.86 -13.26 -39.59
CA MET A 631 19.61 -13.77 -40.21
C MET A 631 18.86 -14.79 -39.33
N ASP A 632 19.56 -15.50 -38.44
CA ASP A 632 18.96 -16.44 -37.47
C ASP A 632 18.01 -15.74 -36.49
N LEU A 633 18.16 -14.43 -36.27
CA LEU A 633 17.30 -13.64 -35.38
C LEU A 633 16.16 -12.93 -36.11
N HIS A 634 16.06 -13.05 -37.44
CA HIS A 634 15.05 -12.33 -38.21
C HIS A 634 13.63 -12.82 -37.92
N GLU A 635 13.45 -14.12 -37.66
CA GLU A 635 12.15 -14.69 -37.29
C GLU A 635 11.67 -14.16 -35.92
N ASP A 636 12.56 -14.04 -34.94
CA ASP A 636 12.25 -13.45 -33.63
C ASP A 636 11.88 -11.97 -33.77
N LEU A 637 12.61 -11.23 -34.61
CA LEU A 637 12.30 -9.82 -34.91
C LEU A 637 10.94 -9.68 -35.60
N ASP A 638 10.58 -10.58 -36.51
CA ASP A 638 9.25 -10.61 -37.13
C ASP A 638 8.16 -10.91 -36.09
N GLU A 639 8.42 -11.81 -35.14
CA GLU A 639 7.48 -12.09 -34.05
C GLU A 639 7.29 -10.85 -33.16
N TYR A 640 8.36 -10.18 -32.76
CA TYR A 640 8.31 -8.93 -31.99
C TYR A 640 7.58 -7.80 -32.72
N GLN A 641 7.83 -7.63 -34.02
CA GLN A 641 7.12 -6.64 -34.83
C GLN A 641 5.62 -6.94 -34.84
N ASN A 642 5.23 -8.20 -35.08
CA ASN A 642 3.83 -8.60 -35.08
C ASN A 642 3.16 -8.42 -33.70
N HIS A 643 3.90 -8.60 -32.61
CA HIS A 643 3.41 -8.31 -31.26
C HIS A 643 3.13 -6.81 -31.05
N LEU A 644 4.03 -5.94 -31.50
CA LEU A 644 3.82 -4.49 -31.42
C LEU A 644 2.69 -4.01 -32.33
N LEU A 645 2.49 -4.63 -33.49
CA LEU A 645 1.32 -4.38 -34.35
C LEU A 645 0.01 -4.81 -33.67
N TYR A 646 0.02 -5.95 -32.99
CA TYR A 646 -1.12 -6.39 -32.18
C TYR A 646 -1.43 -5.40 -31.05
N PHE A 647 -0.39 -4.85 -30.41
CA PHE A 647 -0.53 -3.80 -29.41
C PHE A 647 -1.13 -2.51 -30.00
N LEU A 648 -0.63 -2.06 -31.15
CA LEU A 648 -1.18 -0.91 -31.88
C LEU A 648 -2.67 -1.10 -32.23
N ALA A 649 -3.06 -2.29 -32.70
CA ALA A 649 -4.45 -2.61 -33.02
C ALA A 649 -5.33 -2.61 -31.78
N HIS A 650 -4.80 -3.07 -30.64
CA HIS A 650 -5.47 -2.98 -29.35
C HIS A 650 -5.69 -1.53 -28.90
N GLN A 651 -4.72 -0.63 -29.10
CA GLN A 651 -4.88 0.80 -28.78
C GLN A 651 -6.00 1.45 -29.61
N ALA A 652 -6.03 1.22 -30.92
CA ALA A 652 -7.08 1.75 -31.80
C ALA A 652 -8.49 1.28 -31.38
N ARG A 653 -8.65 -0.03 -31.11
CA ARG A 653 -9.93 -0.58 -30.60
C ARG A 653 -10.28 -0.02 -29.22
N LYS A 654 -9.31 0.08 -28.32
CA LYS A 654 -9.51 0.58 -26.96
C LYS A 654 -10.08 2.00 -26.99
N VAL A 655 -9.45 2.92 -27.71
CA VAL A 655 -9.89 4.33 -27.80
C VAL A 655 -11.31 4.40 -28.38
N TYR A 656 -11.58 3.66 -29.45
CA TYR A 656 -12.90 3.63 -30.08
C TYR A 656 -14.01 3.06 -29.19
N LEU A 657 -13.76 1.91 -28.55
CA LEU A 657 -14.74 1.25 -27.67
C LEU A 657 -15.00 2.07 -26.41
N ASN A 658 -13.98 2.74 -25.87
CA ASN A 658 -14.13 3.60 -24.70
C ASN A 658 -15.06 4.80 -24.99
N ALA A 659 -15.00 5.37 -26.20
CA ALA A 659 -15.90 6.45 -26.60
C ALA A 659 -17.38 6.01 -26.65
N GLN A 660 -17.65 4.72 -26.89
CA GLN A 660 -19.02 4.19 -26.94
C GLN A 660 -19.73 4.28 -25.59
N PHE A 661 -18.99 4.28 -24.47
CA PHE A 661 -19.60 4.39 -23.15
C PHE A 661 -20.36 5.71 -22.98
N ASN A 662 -19.69 6.85 -23.24
CA ASN A 662 -20.32 8.17 -23.15
C ASN A 662 -21.40 8.37 -24.22
N ALA A 663 -21.17 7.87 -25.44
CA ALA A 663 -22.17 7.92 -26.51
C ALA A 663 -23.48 7.21 -26.11
N ASN A 664 -23.39 6.02 -25.51
CA ASN A 664 -24.57 5.29 -25.04
C ASN A 664 -25.29 5.99 -23.89
N LEU A 665 -24.57 6.73 -23.03
CA LEU A 665 -25.21 7.55 -22.00
C LEU A 665 -25.93 8.77 -22.60
N LEU A 666 -25.41 9.36 -23.68
CA LEU A 666 -26.05 10.46 -24.41
C LEU A 666 -27.34 10.04 -25.11
N GLU A 667 -27.47 8.76 -25.51
CA GLU A 667 -28.69 8.16 -26.06
C GLU A 667 -29.80 7.92 -25.01
N LEU A 668 -29.52 8.11 -23.72
CA LEU A 668 -30.45 7.77 -22.65
C LEU A 668 -31.63 8.76 -22.56
N ASP A 669 -32.84 8.21 -22.62
CA ASP A 669 -34.11 8.89 -22.38
C ASP A 669 -34.73 8.44 -21.04
N GLU A 670 -35.90 8.99 -20.69
CA GLU A 670 -36.62 8.63 -19.46
C GLU A 670 -37.24 7.22 -19.45
N ASN A 671 -37.27 6.53 -20.61
CA ASN A 671 -37.84 5.19 -20.74
C ASN A 671 -36.75 4.09 -20.76
N GLY A 672 -35.48 4.48 -20.82
CA GLY A 672 -34.34 3.58 -20.98
C GLY A 672 -33.48 3.42 -19.74
N ALA A 673 -32.63 2.38 -19.75
CA ALA A 673 -31.53 2.24 -18.81
C ALA A 673 -30.24 1.74 -19.49
N VAL A 674 -29.08 2.24 -19.05
CA VAL A 674 -27.77 1.69 -19.43
C VAL A 674 -27.23 0.89 -18.24
N LEU A 675 -26.91 -0.39 -18.46
CA LEU A 675 -26.40 -1.32 -17.46
C LEU A 675 -24.91 -1.57 -17.70
N VAL A 676 -24.06 -1.19 -16.75
CA VAL A 676 -22.64 -1.57 -16.75
C VAL A 676 -22.45 -2.74 -15.80
N VAL A 677 -21.96 -3.86 -16.29
CA VAL A 677 -21.86 -5.10 -15.50
C VAL A 677 -20.41 -5.57 -15.35
N ASP A 678 -20.04 -5.95 -14.13
CA ASP A 678 -18.73 -6.52 -13.86
C ASP A 678 -18.69 -7.48 -12.66
N TYR A 679 -17.76 -8.42 -12.70
CA TYR A 679 -17.41 -9.24 -11.55
C TYR A 679 -16.28 -8.60 -10.77
N LYS A 680 -16.46 -8.48 -9.47
CA LYS A 680 -15.34 -8.17 -8.58
C LYS A 680 -14.47 -9.41 -8.42
N MET A 681 -13.17 -9.21 -8.20
CA MET A 681 -12.31 -10.26 -7.65
C MET A 681 -12.95 -10.85 -6.39
N LYS A 682 -12.87 -12.18 -6.24
CA LYS A 682 -13.51 -12.90 -5.13
C LYS A 682 -13.13 -12.28 -3.80
N ILE A 683 -14.15 -12.01 -2.98
CA ILE A 683 -13.95 -11.52 -1.63
C ILE A 683 -13.58 -12.72 -0.77
N LEU A 684 -12.42 -12.67 -0.14
CA LEU A 684 -11.97 -13.72 0.76
C LEU A 684 -12.42 -13.40 2.19
N PRO A 685 -12.71 -14.42 3.02
CA PRO A 685 -12.87 -14.22 4.46
C PRO A 685 -11.63 -13.56 5.05
N LYS A 686 -11.80 -12.52 5.87
CA LYS A 686 -10.71 -11.72 6.43
C LYS A 686 -11.01 -11.40 7.87
N SER A 687 -10.05 -11.66 8.76
CA SER A 687 -10.07 -11.19 10.13
C SER A 687 -9.02 -10.11 10.35
N SER A 688 -9.23 -9.29 11.38
CA SER A 688 -8.23 -8.36 11.90
C SER A 688 -6.98 -9.06 12.44
N ARG A 689 -7.11 -10.35 12.81
CA ARG A 689 -6.04 -11.25 13.26
C ARG A 689 -6.10 -12.54 12.47
N GLU A 690 -5.30 -12.64 11.41
CA GLU A 690 -5.27 -13.80 10.52
C GLU A 690 -3.91 -14.50 10.61
N THR A 691 -3.91 -15.80 10.93
CA THR A 691 -2.65 -16.57 10.98
C THR A 691 -2.25 -17.05 9.58
N LYS A 692 -0.95 -17.29 9.34
CA LYS A 692 -0.46 -17.83 8.06
C LYS A 692 -1.07 -19.20 7.70
N ALA A 693 -1.56 -19.96 8.69
CA ALA A 693 -2.23 -21.23 8.49
C ALA A 693 -3.69 -21.04 8.03
N GLU A 694 -4.39 -20.02 8.52
CA GLU A 694 -5.77 -19.69 8.14
C GLU A 694 -5.88 -19.17 6.70
N PHE A 695 -4.82 -18.54 6.18
CA PHE A 695 -4.80 -17.97 4.83
C PHE A 695 -4.85 -19.04 3.71
N PHE A 696 -4.36 -20.26 3.96
CA PHE A 696 -4.22 -21.28 2.92
C PHE A 696 -5.52 -22.04 2.67
N GLY A 697 -6.12 -21.88 1.48
CA GLY A 697 -7.27 -22.67 1.03
C GLY A 697 -8.66 -22.05 1.25
N LYS A 698 -8.74 -20.76 1.64
CA LYS A 698 -10.04 -20.07 1.83
C LYS A 698 -10.88 -20.05 0.55
N LYS A 699 -12.16 -20.43 0.67
CA LYS A 699 -13.15 -20.29 -0.39
C LYS A 699 -13.74 -18.87 -0.36
N GLY A 700 -13.49 -18.08 -1.40
CA GLY A 700 -14.03 -16.71 -1.50
C GLY A 700 -15.45 -16.65 -2.06
N TRP A 701 -16.15 -15.57 -1.70
CA TRP A 701 -17.46 -15.21 -2.25
C TRP A 701 -17.33 -14.60 -3.64
N THR A 702 -18.27 -14.95 -4.51
CA THR A 702 -18.47 -14.25 -5.78
C THR A 702 -19.24 -12.96 -5.51
N LEU A 703 -18.83 -11.86 -6.13
CA LEU A 703 -19.59 -10.62 -6.15
C LEU A 703 -19.72 -10.13 -7.60
N HIS A 704 -20.97 -9.98 -8.06
CA HIS A 704 -21.30 -9.40 -9.36
C HIS A 704 -22.02 -8.08 -9.15
N SER A 705 -21.60 -7.04 -9.85
CA SER A 705 -22.15 -5.70 -9.71
C SER A 705 -22.79 -5.25 -11.02
N ILE A 706 -23.96 -4.62 -10.93
CA ILE A 706 -24.68 -4.02 -12.04
C ILE A 706 -24.90 -2.54 -11.70
N LEU A 707 -24.24 -1.63 -12.40
CA LEU A 707 -24.54 -0.21 -12.33
C LEU A 707 -25.60 0.14 -13.36
N MET A 708 -26.77 0.57 -12.89
CA MET A 708 -27.88 0.99 -13.72
C MET A 708 -27.95 2.52 -13.78
N TYR A 709 -27.81 3.07 -14.98
CA TYR A 709 -27.96 4.49 -15.26
C TYR A 709 -29.37 4.74 -15.79
N THR A 710 -30.07 5.69 -15.19
CA THR A 710 -31.41 6.14 -15.61
C THR A 710 -31.45 7.66 -15.67
N LYS A 711 -32.37 8.21 -16.47
CA LYS A 711 -32.56 9.65 -16.62
C LYS A 711 -33.94 10.05 -16.14
N LYS A 712 -34.01 11.10 -15.31
CA LYS A 712 -35.30 11.68 -14.88
C LYS A 712 -35.80 12.68 -15.93
N LEU A 713 -37.11 12.71 -16.15
CA LEU A 713 -37.75 13.62 -17.10
C LEU A 713 -37.33 15.08 -16.86
N GLY A 714 -36.84 15.76 -17.89
CA GLY A 714 -36.38 17.15 -17.82
C GLY A 714 -35.05 17.40 -17.09
N SER A 715 -34.35 16.35 -16.64
CA SER A 715 -33.07 16.48 -15.94
C SER A 715 -31.87 16.28 -16.87
N GLN A 716 -30.84 17.14 -16.74
CA GLN A 716 -29.52 16.94 -17.34
C GLN A 716 -28.58 16.09 -16.44
N LYS A 717 -29.16 15.39 -15.46
CA LYS A 717 -28.44 14.52 -14.52
C LYS A 717 -28.92 13.08 -14.66
N LEU A 718 -27.98 12.16 -14.52
CA LEU A 718 -28.16 10.72 -14.50
C LEU A 718 -28.22 10.23 -13.05
N ASP A 719 -29.17 9.34 -12.77
CA ASP A 719 -29.28 8.60 -11.52
C ASP A 719 -28.60 7.24 -11.71
N ILE A 720 -27.63 6.94 -10.85
CA ILE A 720 -26.86 5.69 -10.87
C ILE A 720 -27.30 4.85 -9.68
N HIS A 721 -27.76 3.63 -9.94
CA HIS A 721 -28.05 2.65 -8.91
C HIS A 721 -27.15 1.44 -9.06
N ALA A 722 -26.42 1.09 -8.01
CA ALA A 722 -25.54 -0.07 -7.97
C ALA A 722 -26.27 -1.26 -7.33
N TYR A 723 -26.41 -2.36 -8.06
CA TYR A 723 -26.92 -3.63 -7.56
C TYR A 723 -25.76 -4.61 -7.39
N ASP A 724 -25.43 -4.94 -6.15
CA ASP A 724 -24.35 -5.84 -5.77
C ASP A 724 -24.91 -7.19 -5.31
N HIS A 725 -24.64 -8.25 -6.09
CA HIS A 725 -25.06 -9.61 -5.77
C HIS A 725 -23.89 -10.45 -5.29
N TRP A 726 -23.91 -10.84 -4.02
CA TRP A 726 -22.91 -11.77 -3.46
C TRP A 726 -23.44 -13.20 -3.38
N SER A 727 -22.55 -14.19 -3.46
CA SER A 727 -22.94 -15.60 -3.45
C SER A 727 -21.85 -16.52 -2.88
N MET A 728 -22.28 -17.63 -2.26
CA MET A 728 -21.41 -18.75 -1.87
C MET A 728 -21.03 -19.61 -3.08
N ASP A 729 -21.76 -19.48 -4.18
CA ASP A 729 -21.41 -20.09 -5.45
C ASP A 729 -20.17 -19.41 -6.04
N ALA A 730 -19.07 -20.15 -6.06
CA ALA A 730 -17.79 -19.69 -6.55
C ALA A 730 -17.69 -19.66 -8.09
N ARG A 731 -18.74 -20.06 -8.82
CA ARG A 731 -18.75 -20.13 -10.29
C ARG A 731 -19.22 -18.80 -10.91
N GLN A 732 -18.28 -18.09 -11.52
CA GLN A 732 -18.57 -16.93 -12.37
C GLN A 732 -18.82 -17.40 -13.81
N ASP A 733 -20.08 -17.65 -14.17
CA ASP A 733 -20.50 -18.14 -15.49
C ASP A 733 -21.72 -17.36 -16.03
N SER A 734 -22.13 -17.65 -17.28
CA SER A 734 -23.29 -16.96 -17.87
C SER A 734 -24.58 -17.16 -17.11
N TRP A 735 -24.75 -18.30 -16.45
CA TRP A 735 -25.98 -18.57 -15.72
C TRP A 735 -26.08 -17.69 -14.47
N PHE A 736 -24.96 -17.50 -13.77
CA PHE A 736 -24.89 -16.53 -12.68
C PHE A 736 -25.21 -15.11 -13.17
N THR A 737 -24.59 -14.68 -14.27
CA THR A 737 -24.85 -13.35 -14.85
C THR A 737 -26.31 -13.17 -15.25
N ALA A 738 -26.91 -14.15 -15.94
CA ALA A 738 -28.33 -14.12 -16.30
C ALA A 738 -29.24 -14.05 -15.08
N SER A 739 -28.90 -14.79 -14.01
CA SER A 739 -29.62 -14.78 -12.75
C SER A 739 -29.53 -13.43 -12.03
N SER A 740 -28.35 -12.82 -12.01
CA SER A 740 -28.13 -11.49 -11.42
C SER A 740 -28.88 -10.40 -12.18
N LEU A 741 -28.84 -10.43 -13.50
CA LEU A 741 -29.63 -9.53 -14.36
C LEU A 741 -31.14 -9.69 -14.11
N HIS A 742 -31.64 -10.93 -14.10
CA HIS A 742 -33.04 -11.23 -13.77
C HIS A 742 -33.44 -10.67 -12.39
N ALA A 743 -32.59 -10.87 -11.38
CA ALA A 743 -32.83 -10.39 -10.03
C ALA A 743 -32.94 -8.86 -9.93
N VAL A 744 -32.19 -8.11 -10.75
CA VAL A 744 -32.36 -6.64 -10.83
C VAL A 744 -33.68 -6.30 -11.49
N ILE A 745 -33.98 -6.87 -12.66
CA ILE A 745 -35.19 -6.51 -13.41
C ILE A 745 -36.46 -6.78 -12.61
N GLU A 746 -36.52 -7.91 -11.90
CA GLU A 746 -37.67 -8.26 -11.06
C GLU A 746 -37.79 -7.42 -9.78
N SER A 747 -36.72 -6.75 -9.33
CA SER A 747 -36.79 -5.87 -8.16
C SER A 747 -37.20 -4.43 -8.50
N LEU A 748 -37.26 -4.06 -9.79
CA LEU A 748 -37.70 -2.73 -10.22
C LEU A 748 -39.21 -2.58 -10.14
N GLU A 749 -39.68 -1.56 -9.42
CA GLU A 749 -41.10 -1.18 -9.42
C GLU A 749 -41.56 -0.74 -10.82
N ASN A 750 -40.73 0.05 -11.51
CA ASN A 750 -40.96 0.52 -12.87
C ASN A 750 -39.85 -0.01 -13.77
N LYS A 751 -40.17 -0.97 -14.63
CA LYS A 751 -39.23 -1.57 -15.58
C LYS A 751 -38.96 -0.60 -16.74
N PRO A 752 -37.70 -0.42 -17.17
CA PRO A 752 -37.39 0.38 -18.36
C PRO A 752 -37.96 -0.31 -19.60
N LYS A 753 -38.43 0.46 -20.59
CA LYS A 753 -38.91 -0.09 -21.87
C LYS A 753 -37.77 -0.68 -22.70
N TRP A 754 -36.57 -0.13 -22.54
CA TRP A 754 -35.40 -0.60 -23.25
C TRP A 754 -34.13 -0.50 -22.41
N ILE A 755 -33.15 -1.37 -22.71
CA ILE A 755 -31.85 -1.34 -22.05
C ILE A 755 -30.67 -1.44 -23.03
N ILE A 756 -29.54 -0.90 -22.61
CA ILE A 756 -28.22 -1.12 -23.22
C ILE A 756 -27.32 -1.77 -22.17
N ILE A 757 -26.63 -2.85 -22.51
CA ILE A 757 -25.71 -3.53 -21.60
C ILE A 757 -24.27 -3.28 -22.05
N ILE A 758 -23.39 -2.97 -21.10
CA ILE A 758 -21.97 -2.77 -21.33
C ILE A 758 -21.19 -3.67 -20.37
N SER A 759 -20.30 -4.49 -20.91
CA SER A 759 -19.43 -5.36 -20.12
C SER A 759 -18.04 -5.45 -20.73
N ASP A 760 -17.11 -6.10 -20.04
CA ASP A 760 -15.84 -6.48 -20.64
C ASP A 760 -16.08 -7.69 -21.54
N ASN A 761 -15.09 -7.98 -22.38
CA ASN A 761 -15.11 -9.16 -23.22
C ASN A 761 -14.87 -10.45 -22.40
N GLY A 762 -15.30 -10.57 -21.15
CA GLY A 762 -15.12 -11.76 -20.29
C GLY A 762 -15.93 -12.97 -20.78
N PRO A 763 -15.44 -14.22 -20.66
CA PRO A 763 -16.16 -15.41 -21.18
C PRO A 763 -17.49 -15.69 -20.47
N HIS A 764 -17.67 -15.17 -19.25
CA HIS A 764 -18.92 -15.27 -18.49
C HIS A 764 -20.02 -14.35 -19.07
N TYR A 765 -19.66 -13.23 -19.71
CA TYR A 765 -20.59 -12.39 -20.49
C TYR A 765 -20.68 -12.86 -21.94
N HIS A 766 -19.51 -13.05 -22.58
CA HIS A 766 -19.44 -13.24 -24.02
C HIS A 766 -19.56 -14.72 -24.41
N ASN A 767 -20.78 -15.26 -24.32
CA ASN A 767 -21.10 -16.64 -24.70
C ASN A 767 -22.49 -16.79 -25.31
N ALA A 768 -22.65 -17.85 -26.10
CA ALA A 768 -23.87 -18.15 -26.84
C ALA A 768 -25.12 -18.27 -25.95
N ASN A 769 -25.01 -18.91 -24.79
CA ASN A 769 -26.16 -19.07 -23.89
C ASN A 769 -26.74 -17.72 -23.48
N LEU A 770 -25.87 -16.77 -23.09
CA LEU A 770 -26.31 -15.46 -22.64
C LEU A 770 -26.93 -14.65 -23.79
N MET A 771 -26.32 -14.68 -24.98
CA MET A 771 -26.88 -14.01 -26.16
C MET A 771 -28.26 -14.56 -26.55
N MET A 772 -28.48 -15.87 -26.39
CA MET A 772 -29.77 -16.49 -26.64
C MET A 772 -30.80 -16.21 -25.54
N ILE A 773 -30.37 -16.17 -24.27
CA ILE A 773 -31.23 -15.79 -23.13
C ILE A 773 -31.80 -14.38 -23.33
N LEU A 774 -30.96 -13.43 -23.76
CA LEU A 774 -31.41 -12.06 -24.02
C LEU A 774 -32.41 -11.94 -25.18
N GLY A 775 -32.35 -12.85 -26.16
CA GLY A 775 -33.34 -12.88 -27.24
C GLY A 775 -34.77 -13.12 -26.76
N HIS A 776 -34.96 -13.67 -25.55
CA HIS A 776 -36.27 -13.87 -24.94
C HIS A 776 -36.68 -12.78 -23.96
N TRP A 777 -35.86 -11.74 -23.73
CA TRP A 777 -36.15 -10.72 -22.72
C TRP A 777 -37.35 -9.84 -23.05
N LEU A 778 -37.59 -9.59 -24.34
CA LEU A 778 -38.79 -8.88 -24.78
C LEU A 778 -40.04 -9.67 -24.37
N ASP A 779 -40.07 -10.98 -24.62
CA ASP A 779 -41.19 -11.84 -24.23
C ASP A 779 -41.34 -11.93 -22.71
N TRP A 780 -40.24 -12.15 -22.00
CA TRP A 780 -40.24 -12.45 -20.57
C TRP A 780 -40.48 -11.23 -19.67
N TYR A 781 -39.93 -10.08 -20.03
CA TYR A 781 -39.95 -8.90 -19.18
C TYR A 781 -40.60 -7.67 -19.83
N GLN A 782 -40.97 -7.75 -21.13
CA GLN A 782 -41.44 -6.61 -21.91
C GLN A 782 -40.38 -5.50 -22.01
N ILE A 783 -39.10 -5.89 -22.03
CA ILE A 783 -37.95 -4.98 -22.13
C ILE A 783 -37.19 -5.27 -23.42
N ASN A 784 -37.05 -4.24 -24.26
CA ASN A 784 -36.24 -4.33 -25.48
C ASN A 784 -34.74 -4.19 -25.15
N VAL A 785 -33.94 -5.21 -25.44
CA VAL A 785 -32.48 -5.14 -25.32
C VAL A 785 -31.91 -4.52 -26.59
N LYS A 786 -31.72 -3.19 -26.61
CA LYS A 786 -31.26 -2.46 -27.80
C LYS A 786 -29.88 -2.91 -28.25
N LYS A 787 -28.92 -2.99 -27.33
CA LYS A 787 -27.58 -3.48 -27.64
C LYS A 787 -26.84 -3.99 -26.41
N TRP A 788 -25.95 -4.96 -26.62
CA TRP A 788 -24.88 -5.31 -25.68
C TRP A 788 -23.53 -4.98 -26.32
N VAL A 789 -22.81 -4.03 -25.73
CA VAL A 789 -21.46 -3.63 -26.16
C VAL A 789 -20.40 -4.24 -25.25
N PHE A 790 -19.41 -4.88 -25.86
CA PHE A 790 -18.23 -5.40 -25.18
C PHE A 790 -17.08 -4.39 -25.26
N LEU A 791 -16.38 -4.20 -24.15
CA LEU A 791 -15.17 -3.40 -24.07
C LEU A 791 -13.92 -4.31 -24.11
N GLU A 792 -12.77 -3.76 -24.49
CA GLU A 792 -11.50 -4.48 -24.35
C GLU A 792 -11.19 -4.75 -22.86
N ALA A 793 -10.47 -5.83 -22.59
CA ALA A 793 -10.20 -6.25 -21.21
C ALA A 793 -9.40 -5.19 -20.43
N GLY A 794 -9.92 -4.81 -19.26
CA GLY A 794 -9.27 -3.88 -18.33
C GLY A 794 -9.53 -2.40 -18.59
N GLU A 795 -10.47 -2.02 -19.47
CA GLU A 795 -10.65 -0.63 -19.91
C GLU A 795 -12.12 -0.18 -20.01
N ALA A 796 -12.36 1.14 -19.96
CA ALA A 796 -13.63 1.89 -19.93
C ALA A 796 -14.61 1.68 -18.76
N LYS A 797 -14.47 0.61 -17.97
CA LYS A 797 -15.28 0.35 -16.76
C LYS A 797 -14.96 1.24 -15.55
N THR A 798 -14.40 2.42 -15.77
CA THR A 798 -13.88 3.30 -14.70
C THR A 798 -14.86 3.54 -13.56
N THR A 799 -16.17 3.65 -13.83
CA THR A 799 -17.18 3.89 -12.80
C THR A 799 -17.50 2.65 -11.96
N ILE A 800 -17.60 1.47 -12.56
CA ILE A 800 -17.83 0.20 -11.85
C ILE A 800 -16.55 -0.30 -11.18
N ASP A 801 -15.38 -0.07 -11.79
CA ASP A 801 -14.08 -0.32 -11.17
C ASP A 801 -13.88 0.57 -9.93
N SER A 802 -14.28 1.84 -10.02
CA SER A 802 -14.28 2.78 -8.89
C SER A 802 -15.27 2.34 -7.81
N HIS A 803 -16.46 1.84 -8.19
CA HIS A 803 -17.39 1.23 -7.25
C HIS A 803 -16.78 0.02 -6.53
N HIS A 804 -16.14 -0.90 -7.27
CA HIS A 804 -15.42 -2.03 -6.69
C HIS A 804 -14.26 -1.59 -5.79
N ALA A 805 -13.58 -0.48 -6.10
CA ALA A 805 -12.57 0.11 -5.22
C ALA A 805 -13.18 0.58 -3.89
N GLN A 806 -14.32 1.26 -3.94
CA GLN A 806 -15.09 1.67 -2.76
C GLN A 806 -15.48 0.46 -1.90
N ILE A 807 -15.98 -0.62 -2.53
CA ILE A 807 -16.27 -1.89 -1.85
C ILE A 807 -15.03 -2.44 -1.15
N THR A 808 -13.88 -2.52 -1.84
CA THR A 808 -12.62 -2.98 -1.23
C THR A 808 -12.26 -2.14 -0.01
N HIS A 809 -12.39 -0.81 -0.12
CA HIS A 809 -12.04 0.11 0.94
C HIS A 809 -12.98 -0.01 2.13
N ALA A 810 -14.29 -0.12 1.88
CA ALA A 810 -15.29 -0.29 2.91
C ALA A 810 -15.05 -1.58 3.72
N ILE A 811 -14.78 -2.69 3.02
CA ILE A 811 -14.39 -3.97 3.65
C ILE A 811 -13.10 -3.82 4.46
N LYS A 812 -12.05 -3.18 3.91
CA LYS A 812 -10.79 -2.95 4.63
C LYS A 812 -10.99 -2.08 5.87
N ARG A 813 -11.84 -1.05 5.78
CA ARG A 813 -12.18 -0.18 6.91
C ARG A 813 -12.86 -0.97 8.01
N GLN A 814 -13.81 -1.84 7.67
CA GLN A 814 -14.49 -2.70 8.64
C GLN A 814 -13.50 -3.60 9.38
N VAL A 815 -12.62 -4.29 8.64
CA VAL A 815 -11.56 -5.14 9.23
C VAL A 815 -10.60 -4.34 10.12
N ARG A 816 -10.22 -3.12 9.72
CA ARG A 816 -9.38 -2.22 10.55
C ARG A 816 -10.06 -1.78 11.84
N LEU A 817 -11.40 -1.70 11.85
CA LEU A 817 -12.18 -1.39 13.05
C LEU A 817 -12.37 -2.62 13.96
N GLY A 818 -11.72 -3.75 13.66
CA GLY A 818 -11.81 -4.99 14.43
C GLY A 818 -13.04 -5.84 14.12
N LEU A 819 -13.76 -5.53 13.04
CA LEU A 819 -14.93 -6.27 12.58
C LEU A 819 -14.54 -7.19 11.42
N ASP A 820 -14.59 -8.49 11.66
CA ASP A 820 -14.19 -9.50 10.68
C ASP A 820 -15.23 -9.68 9.55
N ILE A 821 -14.78 -10.20 8.40
CA ILE A 821 -15.63 -10.65 7.29
C ILE A 821 -15.54 -12.17 7.23
N MET A 822 -16.55 -12.85 7.78
CA MET A 822 -16.60 -14.31 7.90
C MET A 822 -17.80 -14.91 7.16
N GLU A 823 -18.86 -14.14 6.97
CA GLU A 823 -20.07 -14.51 6.28
C GLU A 823 -20.43 -13.45 5.22
N GLY A 824 -21.30 -13.80 4.27
CA GLY A 824 -21.69 -12.85 3.23
C GLY A 824 -22.50 -11.66 3.73
N VAL A 825 -23.24 -11.82 4.84
CA VAL A 825 -23.92 -10.72 5.55
C VAL A 825 -22.93 -9.66 6.04
N ASP A 826 -21.69 -10.04 6.35
CA ASP A 826 -20.65 -9.09 6.74
C ASP A 826 -20.26 -8.19 5.56
N ILE A 827 -20.32 -8.73 4.32
CA ILE A 827 -20.09 -7.95 3.09
C ILE A 827 -21.21 -6.91 2.94
N GLU A 828 -22.47 -7.30 3.14
CA GLU A 828 -23.62 -6.37 3.08
C GLU A 828 -23.48 -5.24 4.09
N THR A 829 -23.07 -5.57 5.32
CA THR A 829 -22.86 -4.60 6.38
C THR A 829 -21.71 -3.65 6.05
N ALA A 830 -20.63 -4.16 5.47
CA ALA A 830 -19.46 -3.36 5.09
C ALA A 830 -19.76 -2.33 4.02
N ILE A 831 -20.57 -2.68 3.02
CA ILE A 831 -20.77 -1.81 1.85
C ILE A 831 -22.06 -0.99 1.92
N ARG A 832 -22.84 -1.11 3.00
CA ARG A 832 -24.12 -0.43 3.19
C ARG A 832 -24.07 1.09 3.05
N GLU A 833 -22.96 1.71 3.41
CA GLU A 833 -22.79 3.18 3.35
C GLU A 833 -22.35 3.69 1.97
N ILE A 834 -22.14 2.82 0.98
CA ILE A 834 -21.76 3.25 -0.37
C ILE A 834 -23.00 3.86 -1.06
N GLN A 835 -22.83 5.05 -1.64
CA GLN A 835 -23.92 5.81 -2.26
C GLN A 835 -24.59 5.01 -3.38
N GLY A 836 -25.92 5.09 -3.45
CA GLY A 836 -26.72 4.44 -4.50
C GLY A 836 -26.62 2.91 -4.52
N THR A 837 -26.15 2.27 -3.44
CA THR A 837 -25.85 0.83 -3.43
C THR A 837 -26.94 -0.01 -2.76
N SER A 838 -27.41 -1.01 -3.49
CA SER A 838 -28.31 -2.07 -3.03
C SER A 838 -27.60 -3.42 -3.11
N VAL A 839 -27.59 -4.15 -2.00
CA VAL A 839 -26.92 -5.44 -1.89
C VAL A 839 -27.95 -6.54 -1.68
N ALA A 840 -27.72 -7.70 -2.28
CA ALA A 840 -28.52 -8.89 -2.02
C ALA A 840 -27.67 -10.17 -2.14
N HIS A 841 -27.98 -11.17 -1.31
CA HIS A 841 -27.56 -12.55 -1.52
C HIS A 841 -28.29 -13.15 -2.72
N LEU A 842 -27.53 -13.79 -3.61
CA LEU A 842 -28.06 -14.46 -4.80
C LEU A 842 -27.51 -15.88 -4.90
N GLU A 843 -28.39 -16.87 -4.99
CA GLU A 843 -28.05 -18.26 -5.29
C GLU A 843 -28.71 -18.68 -6.60
N PRO A 844 -27.94 -18.92 -7.67
CA PRO A 844 -28.49 -19.40 -8.93
C PRO A 844 -29.11 -20.78 -8.76
N ASN A 845 -30.28 -21.00 -9.34
CA ASN A 845 -30.92 -22.31 -9.38
C ASN A 845 -30.12 -23.25 -10.30
N ARG A 846 -29.21 -24.02 -9.71
CA ARG A 846 -28.44 -25.05 -10.42
C ARG A 846 -29.08 -26.41 -10.17
N THR A 847 -29.66 -27.01 -11.20
CA THR A 847 -30.01 -28.44 -11.15
C THR A 847 -28.71 -29.26 -11.09
N ARG A 848 -28.47 -29.98 -9.99
CA ARG A 848 -27.43 -31.03 -9.93
C ARG A 848 -27.79 -32.07 -11.01
N ASP A 849 -26.81 -32.41 -11.85
CA ASP A 849 -26.89 -33.36 -12.96
C ASP A 849 -27.72 -32.96 -14.19
N GLN A 850 -27.00 -32.47 -15.22
CA GLN A 850 -27.23 -32.83 -16.64
C GLN A 850 -26.20 -32.26 -17.65
N ASN A 851 -25.15 -31.54 -17.22
CA ASN A 851 -24.15 -30.94 -18.13
C ASN A 851 -23.02 -31.89 -18.59
N LYS A 852 -23.36 -33.12 -18.97
CA LYS A 852 -22.65 -33.84 -20.04
C LYS A 852 -23.26 -33.58 -21.43
N LYS A 853 -24.33 -32.78 -21.52
CA LYS A 853 -24.97 -32.38 -22.79
C LYS A 853 -24.22 -31.25 -23.52
N ALA A 854 -24.36 -31.23 -24.84
CA ALA A 854 -23.66 -30.34 -25.75
C ALA A 854 -23.92 -28.86 -25.45
N LYS A 855 -22.91 -27.99 -25.61
CA LYS A 855 -23.02 -26.54 -25.37
C LYS A 855 -23.61 -25.83 -26.59
N ASN A 856 -24.44 -24.81 -26.37
CA ASN A 856 -24.88 -23.90 -27.44
C ASN A 856 -23.65 -23.18 -28.01
N THR A 857 -23.65 -22.95 -29.32
CA THR A 857 -22.52 -22.35 -30.03
C THR A 857 -23.01 -21.40 -31.10
N LEU A 858 -22.61 -20.13 -31.02
CA LEU A 858 -22.76 -19.15 -32.08
C LEU A 858 -21.40 -19.01 -32.81
N PRO A 859 -21.30 -19.39 -34.09
CA PRO A 859 -20.08 -19.23 -34.87
C PRO A 859 -19.59 -17.78 -34.88
N GLY A 860 -18.28 -17.57 -34.73
CA GLY A 860 -17.68 -16.23 -34.77
C GLY A 860 -17.92 -15.36 -33.52
N ASN A 861 -18.69 -15.83 -32.53
CA ASN A 861 -19.06 -15.07 -31.33
C ASN A 861 -17.89 -14.28 -30.72
N SER A 862 -16.72 -14.89 -30.53
CA SER A 862 -15.55 -14.24 -29.90
C SER A 862 -15.03 -12.98 -30.58
N ASN A 863 -15.41 -12.73 -31.85
CA ASN A 863 -14.97 -11.57 -32.63
C ASN A 863 -15.99 -10.43 -32.60
N LEU A 864 -17.23 -10.68 -32.14
CA LEU A 864 -18.32 -9.72 -32.16
C LEU A 864 -18.30 -8.87 -30.89
N PHE A 865 -18.32 -7.54 -31.03
CA PHE A 865 -18.26 -6.60 -29.91
C PHE A 865 -19.56 -5.87 -29.66
N GLU A 866 -20.51 -5.91 -30.60
CA GLU A 866 -21.86 -5.43 -30.38
C GLU A 866 -22.86 -6.47 -30.81
N TRP A 867 -23.89 -6.63 -29.98
CA TRP A 867 -25.03 -7.49 -30.24
C TRP A 867 -26.32 -6.69 -30.13
N THR A 868 -27.33 -7.00 -30.93
CA THR A 868 -28.67 -6.40 -30.85
C THR A 868 -29.75 -7.45 -31.15
N TRP A 869 -30.93 -7.22 -30.58
CA TRP A 869 -32.09 -8.11 -30.67
C TRP A 869 -33.29 -7.30 -31.16
N PRO A 870 -33.53 -7.21 -32.48
CA PRO A 870 -34.66 -6.49 -33.02
C PRO A 870 -35.99 -7.08 -32.53
N GLY A 871 -36.77 -6.27 -31.83
CA GLY A 871 -38.08 -6.64 -31.28
C GLY A 871 -39.25 -6.39 -32.23
N ASP A 872 -39.02 -5.64 -33.30
CA ASP A 872 -40.01 -5.26 -34.29
C ASP A 872 -39.38 -5.11 -35.69
N GLY A 873 -40.22 -5.17 -36.71
CA GLY A 873 -39.82 -5.00 -38.11
C GLY A 873 -39.32 -6.29 -38.79
N PRO A 874 -38.69 -6.18 -39.97
CA PRO A 874 -38.38 -7.34 -40.83
C PRO A 874 -37.32 -8.29 -40.25
N MET A 875 -36.60 -7.87 -39.21
CA MET A 875 -35.58 -8.67 -38.52
C MET A 875 -36.04 -9.15 -37.14
N GLU A 876 -37.35 -9.12 -36.86
CA GLU A 876 -37.91 -9.59 -35.60
C GLU A 876 -37.49 -11.03 -35.29
N GLY A 877 -37.04 -11.27 -34.05
CA GLY A 877 -36.57 -12.57 -33.59
C GLY A 877 -35.15 -12.95 -34.04
N TYR A 878 -34.47 -12.10 -34.82
CA TYR A 878 -33.06 -12.30 -35.16
C TYR A 878 -32.17 -11.94 -33.97
N ILE A 879 -31.01 -12.57 -33.91
CA ILE A 879 -29.87 -12.09 -33.13
C ILE A 879 -28.87 -11.53 -34.12
N LEU A 880 -28.46 -10.28 -33.96
CA LEU A 880 -27.47 -9.63 -34.82
C LEU A 880 -26.22 -9.34 -34.01
N GLY A 881 -25.04 -9.53 -34.60
CA GLY A 881 -23.80 -9.10 -33.97
C GLY A 881 -22.78 -8.57 -34.98
N ARG A 882 -21.92 -7.63 -34.57
CA ARG A 882 -20.89 -7.01 -35.42
C ARG A 882 -19.55 -6.89 -34.70
N GLU A 883 -18.46 -6.82 -35.47
CA GLU A 883 -17.09 -6.79 -34.93
C GLU A 883 -16.70 -5.46 -34.27
N VAL A 884 -17.29 -4.35 -34.72
CA VAL A 884 -17.01 -3.01 -34.21
C VAL A 884 -18.34 -2.30 -33.98
N PRO A 885 -18.57 -1.67 -32.82
CA PRO A 885 -19.79 -0.93 -32.62
C PRO A 885 -19.97 0.18 -33.65
N ASN A 886 -21.19 0.39 -34.09
CA ASN A 886 -21.57 1.39 -35.11
C ASN A 886 -20.89 1.29 -36.49
N ILE A 887 -20.04 0.28 -36.73
CA ILE A 887 -19.22 0.17 -37.94
C ILE A 887 -19.23 -1.26 -38.50
N GLY A 888 -19.42 -1.36 -39.81
CA GLY A 888 -19.36 -2.62 -40.55
C GLY A 888 -20.67 -3.41 -40.55
N GLU A 889 -20.61 -4.55 -41.25
CA GLU A 889 -21.77 -5.40 -41.53
C GLU A 889 -22.24 -6.21 -40.32
N TRP A 890 -23.55 -6.47 -40.26
CA TRP A 890 -24.14 -7.35 -39.26
C TRP A 890 -23.95 -8.83 -39.62
N THR A 891 -23.42 -9.60 -38.69
CA THR A 891 -23.57 -11.06 -38.68
C THR A 891 -24.97 -11.41 -38.21
N GLN A 892 -25.77 -12.00 -39.10
CA GLN A 892 -27.18 -12.28 -38.85
C GLN A 892 -27.39 -13.74 -38.41
N PHE A 893 -28.11 -13.93 -37.31
CA PHE A 893 -28.59 -15.22 -36.85
C PHE A 893 -30.12 -15.23 -36.89
N SER A 894 -30.69 -15.83 -37.93
CA SER A 894 -32.15 -15.97 -38.07
C SER A 894 -32.73 -16.95 -37.04
N PRO A 895 -34.03 -16.86 -36.72
CA PRO A 895 -34.70 -17.79 -35.82
C PRO A 895 -34.46 -19.27 -36.17
N ALA A 896 -34.53 -19.62 -37.47
CA ALA A 896 -34.26 -20.97 -37.96
C ALA A 896 -32.81 -21.41 -37.69
N ARG A 897 -31.85 -20.51 -37.86
CA ARG A 897 -30.43 -20.78 -37.56
C ARG A 897 -30.20 -20.92 -36.06
N ILE A 898 -30.85 -20.10 -35.24
CA ILE A 898 -30.75 -20.15 -33.77
C ILE A 898 -31.30 -21.49 -33.27
N ALA A 899 -32.46 -21.93 -33.76
CA ALA A 899 -33.05 -23.23 -33.41
C ALA A 899 -32.10 -24.41 -33.69
N ASN A 900 -31.36 -24.36 -34.80
CA ASN A 900 -30.35 -25.38 -35.14
C ASN A 900 -29.09 -25.32 -34.26
N LEU A 901 -28.72 -24.13 -33.77
CA LEU A 901 -27.54 -23.92 -32.93
C LEU A 901 -27.83 -24.14 -31.43
N GLN A 902 -29.11 -24.13 -31.06
CA GLN A 902 -29.61 -24.40 -29.72
C GLN A 902 -29.61 -25.90 -29.42
N LYS A 903 -28.69 -26.34 -28.57
CA LYS A 903 -28.59 -27.75 -28.13
C LYS A 903 -29.26 -28.00 -26.78
N ASN A 904 -29.41 -26.95 -25.98
CA ASN A 904 -30.09 -26.98 -24.70
C ASN A 904 -31.27 -26.00 -24.70
N LYS A 905 -32.35 -26.37 -24.01
CA LYS A 905 -33.51 -25.49 -23.82
C LYS A 905 -33.08 -24.23 -23.05
N ILE A 906 -33.51 -23.07 -23.52
CA ILE A 906 -33.35 -21.80 -22.83
C ILE A 906 -34.56 -21.62 -21.90
N GLU A 907 -34.29 -21.37 -20.62
CA GLU A 907 -35.30 -21.20 -19.58
C GLU A 907 -35.08 -19.86 -18.86
N ILE A 908 -36.17 -19.27 -18.36
CA ILE A 908 -36.10 -18.07 -17.53
C ILE A 908 -35.31 -18.40 -16.25
N PRO A 909 -34.30 -17.61 -15.87
CA PRO A 909 -33.60 -17.79 -14.60
C PRO A 909 -34.59 -17.72 -13.42
N LYS A 910 -34.41 -18.57 -12.41
CA LYS A 910 -35.23 -18.56 -11.18
C LYS A 910 -34.33 -18.66 -9.95
N PRO A 911 -33.40 -17.70 -9.75
CA PRO A 911 -32.52 -17.71 -8.60
C PRO A 911 -33.29 -17.48 -7.30
N THR A 912 -32.73 -17.97 -6.19
CA THR A 912 -33.14 -17.52 -4.86
C THR A 912 -32.41 -16.22 -4.56
N VAL A 913 -33.15 -15.16 -4.27
CA VAL A 913 -32.59 -13.82 -4.03
C VAL A 913 -33.17 -13.26 -2.74
N SER A 914 -32.33 -12.74 -1.86
CA SER A 914 -32.78 -11.97 -0.68
C SER A 914 -33.31 -10.61 -1.11
N ALA A 915 -34.11 -9.94 -0.26
CA ALA A 915 -34.52 -8.57 -0.52
C ALA A 915 -33.30 -7.64 -0.67
N HIS A 916 -33.29 -6.79 -1.69
CA HIS A 916 -32.26 -5.78 -1.89
C HIS A 916 -32.29 -4.74 -0.77
N THR A 917 -31.12 -4.41 -0.22
CA THR A 917 -31.02 -3.32 0.76
C THR A 917 -31.39 -1.97 0.13
N VAL A 918 -32.05 -1.11 0.90
CA VAL A 918 -32.38 0.26 0.47
C VAL A 918 -31.12 1.15 0.57
N PRO A 919 -30.72 1.86 -0.50
CA PRO A 919 -29.59 2.77 -0.45
C PRO A 919 -29.84 3.92 0.52
N LYS A 920 -28.82 4.31 1.28
CA LYS A 920 -28.90 5.45 2.22
C LYS A 920 -28.87 6.82 1.55
N SER A 921 -28.33 6.91 0.34
CA SER A 921 -28.24 8.15 -0.43
C SER A 921 -28.31 7.86 -1.92
N GLN A 922 -28.78 8.83 -2.69
CA GLN A 922 -28.78 8.75 -4.16
C GLN A 922 -27.36 8.99 -4.71
N TRP A 923 -27.06 8.41 -5.87
CA TRP A 923 -25.82 8.65 -6.60
C TRP A 923 -26.16 9.31 -7.94
N ILE A 924 -25.97 10.62 -8.01
CA ILE A 924 -26.35 11.45 -9.16
C ILE A 924 -25.09 12.00 -9.82
N VAL A 925 -25.01 11.92 -11.15
CA VAL A 925 -23.91 12.51 -11.94
C VAL A 925 -24.46 13.36 -13.09
N SER A 926 -23.68 14.31 -13.58
CA SER A 926 -24.05 15.09 -14.78
C SER A 926 -23.92 14.25 -16.04
N MET A 927 -24.70 14.58 -17.07
CA MET A 927 -24.52 14.00 -18.41
C MET A 927 -23.10 14.25 -18.94
N PRO A 928 -22.52 13.31 -19.71
CA PRO A 928 -21.25 13.54 -20.39
C PRO A 928 -21.32 14.80 -21.28
N ASN A 929 -20.22 15.56 -21.35
CA ASN A 929 -20.05 16.72 -22.24
C ASN A 929 -21.02 17.89 -22.06
N THR A 930 -21.73 18.01 -20.93
CA THR A 930 -22.36 19.29 -20.57
C THR A 930 -21.24 20.33 -20.43
N SER A 931 -21.17 21.30 -21.36
CA SER A 931 -20.28 22.45 -21.20
C SER A 931 -20.47 22.96 -19.78
N GLY A 932 -19.42 22.96 -18.94
CA GLY A 932 -19.48 23.28 -17.51
C GLY A 932 -19.86 24.73 -17.18
N ILE A 933 -20.58 25.38 -18.09
CA ILE A 933 -21.08 26.74 -18.01
C ILE A 933 -22.48 26.68 -17.37
N ASP A 934 -22.57 27.08 -16.11
CA ASP A 934 -23.85 27.39 -15.44
C ASP A 934 -24.21 28.85 -15.75
N PRO A 935 -25.22 29.14 -16.60
CA PRO A 935 -25.59 30.50 -16.97
C PRO A 935 -25.91 31.37 -15.76
N LYS A 936 -26.46 30.79 -14.69
CA LYS A 936 -26.83 31.53 -13.47
C LYS A 936 -25.62 32.11 -12.75
N ARG A 937 -24.44 31.53 -12.95
CA ARG A 937 -23.19 31.91 -12.26
C ARG A 937 -22.29 32.87 -13.06
N LEU A 938 -22.57 33.07 -14.34
CA LEU A 938 -21.83 34.01 -15.19
C LEU A 938 -22.16 35.47 -14.86
N THR A 939 -21.21 36.40 -14.93
CA THR A 939 -21.51 37.84 -14.83
C THR A 939 -22.31 38.32 -16.05
N LYS A 940 -22.92 39.52 -15.96
CA LYS A 940 -23.69 40.08 -17.09
C LYS A 940 -22.82 40.27 -18.33
N GLU A 941 -21.55 40.67 -18.17
CA GLU A 941 -20.62 40.78 -19.30
C GLU A 941 -20.27 39.41 -19.87
N GLN A 942 -20.05 38.41 -19.01
CA GLN A 942 -19.73 37.03 -19.44
C GLN A 942 -20.91 36.38 -20.17
N LEU A 943 -22.15 36.56 -19.68
CA LEU A 943 -23.38 36.12 -20.35
C LEU A 943 -23.49 36.72 -21.75
N SER A 944 -23.25 38.02 -21.86
CA SER A 944 -23.32 38.74 -23.14
C SER A 944 -22.24 38.24 -24.11
N LEU A 945 -21.02 38.02 -23.63
CA LEU A 945 -19.91 37.49 -24.43
C LEU A 945 -20.21 36.08 -24.96
N GLU A 946 -20.77 35.23 -24.11
CA GLU A 946 -21.02 33.80 -24.41
C GLU A 946 -22.21 33.60 -25.35
N LEU A 947 -23.21 34.48 -25.27
CA LEU A 947 -24.29 34.61 -26.25
C LEU A 947 -23.78 35.18 -27.59
N THR A 948 -22.89 36.18 -27.56
CA THR A 948 -22.28 36.77 -28.77
C THR A 948 -21.40 35.77 -29.51
N LYS A 949 -20.63 34.93 -28.80
CA LYS A 949 -19.88 33.82 -29.40
C LYS A 949 -20.78 32.81 -30.13
N ARG A 950 -22.01 32.62 -29.65
CA ARG A 950 -23.04 31.78 -30.27
C ARG A 950 -23.87 32.52 -31.33
N LYS A 951 -23.45 33.72 -31.74
CA LYS A 951 -24.12 34.61 -32.71
C LYS A 951 -25.56 34.99 -32.33
N ILE A 952 -25.89 34.99 -31.04
CA ILE A 952 -27.19 35.45 -30.53
C ILE A 952 -27.09 36.95 -30.26
N ASN A 953 -27.99 37.73 -30.84
CA ASN A 953 -27.93 39.19 -30.81
C ASN A 953 -28.40 39.72 -29.44
N VAL A 954 -27.46 40.25 -28.64
CA VAL A 954 -27.75 40.71 -27.28
C VAL A 954 -28.07 42.21 -27.26
N VAL A 955 -29.26 42.59 -26.80
CA VAL A 955 -29.59 44.00 -26.56
C VAL A 955 -28.82 44.50 -25.34
N LYS A 956 -28.05 45.59 -25.47
CA LYS A 956 -27.20 46.15 -24.38
C LYS A 956 -28.00 46.49 -23.10
N THR A 957 -29.31 46.68 -23.20
CA THR A 957 -30.21 47.00 -22.08
C THR A 957 -30.86 45.77 -21.42
N ALA A 958 -30.66 44.55 -21.94
CA ALA A 958 -31.29 43.33 -21.42
C ALA A 958 -30.94 43.05 -19.96
N LYS A 959 -31.91 42.53 -19.19
CA LYS A 959 -31.71 42.17 -17.77
C LYS A 959 -30.96 40.84 -17.66
N ARG A 960 -30.21 40.65 -16.57
CA ARG A 960 -29.38 39.45 -16.33
C ARG A 960 -30.19 38.16 -16.45
N ASP A 961 -31.39 38.12 -15.87
CA ASP A 961 -32.26 36.92 -15.89
C ASP A 961 -32.76 36.57 -17.29
N GLU A 962 -32.84 37.58 -18.17
CA GLU A 962 -33.21 37.42 -19.58
C GLU A 962 -32.06 36.79 -20.37
N LEU A 963 -30.84 37.25 -20.13
CA LEU A 963 -29.62 36.67 -20.71
C LEU A 963 -29.35 35.24 -20.22
N ILE A 964 -29.67 34.95 -18.95
CA ILE A 964 -29.59 33.59 -18.39
C ILE A 964 -30.53 32.66 -19.15
N ARG A 965 -31.81 33.06 -19.31
CA ARG A 965 -32.80 32.26 -20.04
C ARG A 965 -32.42 32.04 -21.49
N GLU A 966 -31.97 33.08 -22.19
CA GLU A 966 -31.49 32.99 -23.57
C GLU A 966 -30.31 32.01 -23.71
N LEU A 967 -29.34 32.06 -22.78
CA LEU A 967 -28.20 31.16 -22.81
C LEU A 967 -28.57 29.73 -22.43
N GLU A 968 -29.48 29.54 -21.46
CA GLU A 968 -30.07 28.23 -21.13
C GLU A 968 -30.81 27.64 -22.34
N LEU A 969 -31.59 28.45 -23.08
CA LEU A 969 -32.29 28.02 -24.28
C LEU A 969 -31.31 27.65 -25.41
N ALA A 970 -30.26 28.46 -25.61
CA ALA A 970 -29.24 28.22 -26.61
C ALA A 970 -28.42 26.94 -26.33
N ILE A 971 -28.11 26.68 -25.06
CA ILE A 971 -27.47 25.43 -24.61
C ILE A 971 -28.42 24.24 -24.79
N THR A 972 -29.72 24.42 -24.52
CA THR A 972 -30.73 23.36 -24.65
C THR A 972 -31.00 22.98 -26.11
N ASN A 973 -30.93 23.94 -27.04
CA ASN A 973 -31.25 23.74 -28.45
C ASN A 973 -30.06 23.29 -29.32
N ASN A 974 -28.86 23.14 -28.77
CA ASN A 974 -27.67 22.69 -29.50
C ASN A 974 -27.43 23.45 -30.82
N ILE A 975 -27.58 24.78 -30.80
CA ILE A 975 -27.27 25.62 -31.98
C ILE A 975 -25.75 25.69 -32.11
N GLU A 976 -25.18 24.71 -32.81
CA GLU A 976 -23.81 24.76 -33.33
C GLU A 976 -23.76 25.42 -34.71
N ILE A 977 -22.59 25.98 -35.00
CA ILE A 977 -22.25 26.77 -36.17
C ILE A 977 -22.51 25.98 -37.46
N ILE A 978 -23.47 26.44 -38.27
CA ILE A 978 -23.49 26.16 -39.71
C ILE A 978 -22.48 27.12 -40.35
N GLN A 979 -21.35 26.58 -40.80
CA GLN A 979 -20.55 27.22 -41.85
C GLN A 979 -21.11 26.75 -43.18
N ASP A 980 -22.17 27.42 -43.63
CA ASP A 980 -22.48 27.49 -45.05
C ASP A 980 -21.46 28.44 -45.67
N THR A 981 -20.56 27.89 -46.48
CA THR A 981 -19.93 28.67 -47.55
C THR A 981 -20.31 27.99 -48.86
N SER A 982 -21.50 28.33 -49.33
CA SER A 982 -21.90 28.22 -50.73
C SER A 982 -22.37 29.60 -51.21
N ASP A 983 -21.78 30.00 -52.34
CA ASP A 983 -22.27 30.94 -53.36
C ASP A 983 -22.12 32.44 -53.08
N ALA A 984 -21.76 33.32 -54.03
CA ALA A 984 -21.25 33.23 -55.40
C ALA A 984 -20.93 34.69 -55.84
N SER A 985 -19.97 34.89 -56.74
CA SER A 985 -19.98 36.06 -57.65
C SER A 985 -19.11 35.81 -58.89
N GLU A 986 -19.80 35.35 -59.93
CA GLU A 986 -19.71 35.70 -61.36
C GLU A 986 -18.40 36.24 -61.98
N GLU A 987 -17.92 35.42 -62.93
CA GLU A 987 -17.41 35.70 -64.28
C GLU A 987 -16.75 37.05 -64.64
N LYS A 988 -15.53 36.94 -65.20
CA LYS A 988 -15.16 37.52 -66.50
C LYS A 988 -13.97 36.76 -67.09
N GLY A 989 -14.13 36.28 -68.33
CA GLY A 989 -13.25 35.32 -68.97
C GLY A 989 -12.02 35.87 -69.67
N ALA A 990 -11.17 34.94 -70.12
CA ALA A 990 -10.39 35.03 -71.34
C ALA A 990 -10.07 33.60 -71.81
N SER A 991 -10.42 33.34 -73.06
CA SER A 991 -10.16 32.14 -73.85
C SER A 991 -8.66 31.97 -74.14
N GLU A 992 -8.16 30.74 -74.08
CA GLU A 992 -7.17 30.24 -75.05
C GLU A 992 -7.15 28.69 -75.07
N GLU A 993 -7.07 28.16 -76.29
CA GLU A 993 -7.21 26.75 -76.66
C GLU A 993 -5.95 25.91 -76.40
N LYS A 994 -6.19 24.61 -76.15
CA LYS A 994 -5.35 23.43 -76.46
C LYS A 994 -3.97 23.33 -75.79
N GLU A 995 -3.80 22.28 -74.98
CA GLU A 995 -3.02 21.12 -75.42
C GLU A 995 -3.22 19.90 -74.50
N ASN A 996 -3.47 18.76 -75.14
CA ASN A 996 -3.34 17.43 -74.54
C ASN A 996 -1.91 17.27 -74.02
N THR A 997 -1.73 17.22 -72.71
CA THR A 997 -0.58 16.55 -72.11
C THR A 997 -1.07 15.58 -71.05
N ASN A 998 -0.84 14.30 -71.33
CA ASN A 998 -0.76 13.24 -70.35
C ASN A 998 0.15 13.70 -69.21
N ILE A 999 -0.43 14.18 -68.10
CA ILE A 999 0.27 14.18 -66.82
C ILE A 999 -0.10 12.86 -66.16
N ILE A 1000 0.71 11.86 -66.51
CA ILE A 1000 1.05 10.76 -65.63
C ILE A 1000 1.45 11.39 -64.29
N CYS A 1001 0.58 11.35 -63.29
CA CYS A 1001 1.01 11.56 -61.92
C CYS A 1001 1.52 10.20 -61.42
N SER A 1002 2.77 9.90 -61.78
CA SER A 1002 3.51 8.75 -61.30
C SER A 1002 3.78 8.89 -59.80
N ASN A 1003 3.17 7.99 -59.02
CA ASN A 1003 3.63 7.36 -57.76
C ASN A 1003 4.18 8.25 -56.63
N SER A 1004 3.50 8.24 -55.48
CA SER A 1004 4.18 8.06 -54.16
C SER A 1004 3.29 7.82 -52.92
N PHE A 1005 2.19 7.07 -52.96
CA PHE A 1005 1.63 6.51 -51.71
C PHE A 1005 1.14 5.08 -51.89
N GLN A 1006 2.09 4.17 -52.14
CA GLN A 1006 1.82 2.74 -52.33
C GLN A 1006 2.13 1.86 -51.12
N ASP A 1007 2.81 2.34 -50.08
CA ASP A 1007 3.27 1.45 -48.99
C ASP A 1007 2.93 1.97 -47.58
N PHE A 1008 1.65 2.18 -47.26
CA PHE A 1008 1.28 2.08 -45.84
C PHE A 1008 1.27 0.57 -45.49
N PRO A 1009 2.11 0.09 -44.55
CA PRO A 1009 2.37 -1.35 -44.43
C PRO A 1009 1.20 -2.16 -43.87
N LEU A 1010 0.12 -1.51 -43.41
CA LEU A 1010 -1.03 -2.16 -42.80
C LEU A 1010 -2.25 -2.14 -43.72
N GLU A 1011 -2.75 -3.32 -44.04
CA GLU A 1011 -3.93 -3.52 -44.87
C GLU A 1011 -5.20 -2.94 -44.23
N SER A 1012 -6.19 -2.63 -45.07
CA SER A 1012 -7.52 -2.21 -44.61
C SER A 1012 -8.14 -3.23 -43.65
N GLY A 1013 -8.63 -2.78 -42.49
CA GLY A 1013 -9.15 -3.64 -41.43
C GLY A 1013 -8.08 -4.23 -40.51
N TRP A 1014 -6.84 -3.75 -40.54
CA TRP A 1014 -5.74 -4.25 -39.72
C TRP A 1014 -6.00 -4.22 -38.21
N ALA A 1015 -6.97 -3.45 -37.72
CA ALA A 1015 -7.34 -3.40 -36.30
C ALA A 1015 -8.54 -4.31 -35.95
N LEU A 1016 -9.17 -4.99 -36.93
CA LEU A 1016 -10.27 -5.94 -36.66
C LEU A 1016 -9.77 -7.16 -35.88
N LYS A 1017 -10.59 -7.64 -34.93
CA LYS A 1017 -10.21 -8.78 -34.07
C LYS A 1017 -10.18 -10.09 -34.85
N SER A 1018 -11.05 -10.27 -35.85
CA SER A 1018 -11.03 -11.44 -36.72
C SER A 1018 -9.73 -11.57 -37.52
N LYS A 1019 -9.11 -10.44 -37.90
CA LYS A 1019 -7.85 -10.38 -38.66
C LYS A 1019 -6.58 -10.50 -37.80
N GLN A 1020 -6.66 -10.36 -36.47
CA GLN A 1020 -5.48 -10.46 -35.60
C GLN A 1020 -4.93 -11.88 -35.48
N LYS A 1021 -3.61 -12.06 -35.59
CA LYS A 1021 -2.94 -13.37 -35.38
C LYS A 1021 -2.96 -13.82 -33.91
N TYR A 1022 -2.79 -12.89 -32.98
CA TYR A 1022 -2.69 -13.15 -31.55
C TYR A 1022 -4.00 -12.85 -30.82
N GLY A 1023 -4.13 -13.31 -29.57
CA GLY A 1023 -5.30 -13.04 -28.74
C GLY A 1023 -6.61 -13.74 -29.14
N LYS A 1024 -6.61 -14.58 -30.19
CA LYS A 1024 -7.78 -15.41 -30.55
C LYS A 1024 -8.07 -16.44 -29.45
N ARG A 1025 -9.29 -16.42 -28.91
CA ARG A 1025 -9.73 -17.39 -27.90
C ARG A 1025 -10.03 -18.73 -28.55
N GLY A 1026 -9.35 -19.79 -28.12
CA GLY A 1026 -9.62 -21.17 -28.55
C GLY A 1026 -8.92 -21.63 -29.83
N SER A 1027 -8.01 -20.83 -30.40
CA SER A 1027 -7.26 -21.16 -31.63
C SER A 1027 -6.03 -22.05 -31.41
N GLY A 1028 -5.65 -22.35 -30.16
CA GLY A 1028 -4.58 -23.30 -29.89
C GLY A 1028 -5.02 -24.72 -30.24
N LYS A 1029 -4.23 -25.44 -31.06
CA LYS A 1029 -4.42 -26.88 -31.30
C LYS A 1029 -4.54 -27.57 -29.94
N ARG A 1030 -5.70 -28.17 -29.64
CA ARG A 1030 -5.89 -28.88 -28.37
C ARG A 1030 -4.95 -30.07 -28.34
N LEU A 1031 -4.26 -30.27 -27.20
CA LEU A 1031 -3.45 -31.46 -26.98
C LEU A 1031 -4.26 -32.71 -27.30
N SER A 1032 -3.70 -33.61 -28.10
CA SER A 1032 -4.33 -34.89 -28.37
C SER A 1032 -4.49 -35.67 -27.05
N LYS A 1033 -5.52 -36.51 -26.95
CA LYS A 1033 -5.72 -37.33 -25.73
C LYS A 1033 -4.50 -38.22 -25.44
N ARG A 1034 -3.75 -38.62 -26.47
CA ARG A 1034 -2.52 -39.42 -26.36
C ARG A 1034 -1.40 -38.61 -25.71
N VAL A 1035 -1.10 -37.42 -26.24
CA VAL A 1035 -0.09 -36.52 -25.67
C VAL A 1035 -0.46 -36.11 -24.24
N TRP A 1036 -1.75 -35.87 -23.96
CA TRP A 1036 -2.21 -35.57 -22.60
C TRP A 1036 -1.86 -36.67 -21.60
N LYS A 1037 -2.12 -37.94 -21.96
CA LYS A 1037 -1.86 -39.10 -21.09
C LYS A 1037 -0.36 -39.30 -20.84
N ILE A 1038 0.47 -39.11 -21.87
CA ILE A 1038 1.93 -39.19 -21.74
C ILE A 1038 2.47 -38.10 -20.80
N LEU A 1039 1.99 -36.87 -20.93
CA LEU A 1039 2.36 -35.77 -20.04
C LEU A 1039 1.90 -36.02 -18.59
N GLU A 1040 0.74 -36.64 -18.40
CA GLU A 1040 0.23 -37.08 -17.10
C GLU A 1040 1.13 -38.14 -16.46
N GLU A 1041 1.55 -39.16 -17.22
CA GLU A 1041 2.48 -40.19 -16.76
C GLU A 1041 3.82 -39.58 -16.32
N TYR A 1042 4.42 -38.69 -17.11
CA TYR A 1042 5.66 -38.00 -16.74
C TYR A 1042 5.52 -37.11 -15.50
N PHE A 1043 4.36 -36.49 -15.33
CA PHE A 1043 4.09 -35.65 -14.17
C PHE A 1043 3.97 -36.51 -12.89
N LEU A 1044 3.25 -37.63 -12.96
CA LEU A 1044 3.05 -38.53 -11.83
C LEU A 1044 4.32 -39.28 -11.43
N GLU A 1045 5.16 -39.67 -12.38
CA GLU A 1045 6.45 -40.32 -12.08
C GLU A 1045 7.38 -39.41 -11.25
N GLY A 1046 7.39 -38.11 -11.55
CA GLY A 1046 8.13 -37.11 -10.77
C GLY A 1046 7.53 -36.77 -9.39
N ASP A 1047 6.26 -37.12 -9.14
CA ASP A 1047 5.60 -36.96 -7.84
C ASP A 1047 5.90 -38.17 -6.92
N VAL A 1048 6.06 -39.36 -7.51
CA VAL A 1048 6.48 -40.59 -6.81
C VAL A 1048 7.98 -40.56 -6.48
N ASP A 1049 8.83 -40.11 -7.41
CA ASP A 1049 10.27 -39.98 -7.21
C ASP A 1049 10.76 -38.59 -7.64
N LYS A 1050 11.17 -37.79 -6.65
CA LYS A 1050 11.66 -36.43 -6.88
C LYS A 1050 12.91 -36.37 -7.76
N SER A 1051 13.70 -37.45 -7.84
CA SER A 1051 14.89 -37.54 -8.69
C SER A 1051 14.55 -37.71 -10.18
N LYS A 1052 13.33 -38.16 -10.51
CA LYS A 1052 12.82 -38.36 -11.86
C LYS A 1052 11.94 -37.22 -12.38
N ARG A 1053 11.97 -36.06 -11.71
CA ARG A 1053 11.06 -34.96 -12.02
C ARG A 1053 11.39 -34.32 -13.37
N TYR A 1054 10.45 -34.43 -14.31
CA TYR A 1054 10.57 -33.79 -15.60
C TYR A 1054 10.30 -32.28 -15.52
N THR A 1055 11.16 -31.49 -16.18
CA THR A 1055 10.87 -30.10 -16.57
C THR A 1055 10.02 -30.07 -17.84
N ALA A 1056 9.40 -28.92 -18.15
CA ALA A 1056 8.66 -28.77 -19.40
C ALA A 1056 9.51 -29.01 -20.65
N ALA A 1057 10.80 -28.63 -20.61
CA ALA A 1057 11.74 -28.85 -21.71
C ALA A 1057 12.04 -30.34 -21.89
N THR A 1058 12.29 -31.07 -20.80
CA THR A 1058 12.55 -32.51 -20.84
C THR A 1058 11.29 -33.32 -21.22
N MET A 1059 10.09 -32.87 -20.83
CA MET A 1059 8.84 -33.49 -21.30
C MET A 1059 8.68 -33.30 -22.82
N LEU A 1060 9.00 -32.10 -23.33
CA LEU A 1060 8.94 -31.83 -24.77
C LEU A 1060 9.97 -32.64 -25.56
N GLU A 1061 11.20 -32.75 -25.05
CA GLU A 1061 12.25 -33.58 -25.67
C GLU A 1061 11.85 -35.06 -25.69
N SER A 1062 11.20 -35.54 -24.63
CA SER A 1062 10.68 -36.92 -24.58
C SER A 1062 9.53 -37.15 -25.57
N LEU A 1063 8.67 -36.15 -25.77
CA LEU A 1063 7.66 -36.19 -26.83
C LEU A 1063 8.29 -36.20 -28.23
N LYS A 1064 9.36 -35.42 -28.45
CA LYS A 1064 10.12 -35.46 -29.73
C LYS A 1064 10.74 -36.84 -29.98
N LYS A 1065 11.34 -37.47 -28.97
CA LYS A 1065 11.87 -38.85 -29.09
C LYS A 1065 10.77 -39.87 -29.41
N LYS A 1066 9.55 -39.69 -28.90
CA LYS A 1066 8.40 -40.54 -29.25
C LYS A 1066 7.91 -40.34 -30.69
N VAL A 1067 8.16 -39.18 -31.28
CA VAL A 1067 7.87 -38.90 -32.69
C VAL A 1067 8.94 -39.52 -33.58
N GLU A 1068 10.22 -39.37 -33.21
CA GLU A 1068 11.34 -40.07 -33.86
C GLU A 1068 11.17 -41.59 -33.83
N GLY A 1069 10.57 -42.13 -32.77
CA GLY A 1069 10.20 -43.54 -32.64
C GLY A 1069 8.89 -43.96 -33.31
N GLY A 1070 8.17 -43.06 -33.98
CA GLY A 1070 6.92 -43.35 -34.70
C GLY A 1070 5.67 -43.56 -33.83
N GLU A 1071 5.74 -43.33 -32.51
CA GLU A 1071 4.60 -43.48 -31.60
C GLU A 1071 3.62 -42.29 -31.64
N LEU A 1072 4.10 -41.13 -32.12
CA LEU A 1072 3.34 -39.89 -32.27
C LEU A 1072 3.63 -39.29 -33.66
N GLY A 1073 2.66 -38.61 -34.25
CA GLY A 1073 2.87 -37.83 -35.48
C GLY A 1073 3.60 -36.51 -35.19
N ASP A 1074 4.38 -36.01 -36.16
CA ASP A 1074 5.06 -34.70 -36.09
C ASP A 1074 4.10 -33.55 -35.78
N ASP A 1075 2.86 -33.65 -36.24
CA ASP A 1075 1.83 -32.64 -36.02
C ASP A 1075 1.23 -32.68 -34.61
N GLU A 1076 1.52 -33.72 -33.81
CA GLU A 1076 1.05 -33.86 -32.43
C GLU A 1076 1.96 -33.17 -31.40
N ILE A 1077 3.16 -32.73 -31.80
CA ILE A 1077 4.12 -32.09 -30.89
C ILE A 1077 3.61 -30.72 -30.42
N PRO A 1078 3.41 -30.51 -29.11
CA PRO A 1078 3.01 -29.21 -28.59
C PRO A 1078 4.20 -28.24 -28.50
N LYS A 1079 3.92 -26.93 -28.54
CA LYS A 1079 4.94 -25.92 -28.21
C LYS A 1079 5.33 -26.01 -26.73
N LEU A 1080 6.57 -25.66 -26.38
CA LEU A 1080 7.07 -25.66 -25.00
C LEU A 1080 6.15 -24.90 -24.02
N GLN A 1081 5.66 -23.72 -24.41
CA GLN A 1081 4.71 -22.92 -23.62
C GLN A 1081 3.39 -23.66 -23.35
N THR A 1082 2.96 -24.54 -24.26
CA THR A 1082 1.75 -25.36 -24.10
C THR A 1082 1.96 -26.41 -23.02
N VAL A 1083 3.14 -27.05 -22.99
CA VAL A 1083 3.53 -28.02 -21.95
C VAL A 1083 3.64 -27.31 -20.59
N GLN A 1084 4.30 -26.16 -20.51
CA GLN A 1084 4.39 -25.36 -19.27
C GLN A 1084 3.00 -24.96 -18.73
N SER A 1085 2.12 -24.49 -19.62
CA SER A 1085 0.74 -24.12 -19.29
C SER A 1085 -0.10 -25.32 -18.87
N TRP A 1086 0.16 -26.50 -19.43
CA TRP A 1086 -0.49 -27.74 -19.06
C TRP A 1086 -0.04 -28.20 -17.67
N ILE A 1087 1.27 -28.23 -17.38
CA ILE A 1087 1.83 -28.59 -16.07
C ILE A 1087 1.22 -27.71 -14.97
N SER A 1088 1.16 -26.40 -15.20
CA SER A 1088 0.60 -25.45 -14.22
C SER A 1088 -0.88 -25.74 -13.91
N ARG A 1089 -1.68 -26.02 -14.94
CA ARG A 1089 -3.10 -26.35 -14.81
C ARG A 1089 -3.32 -27.73 -14.17
N TYR A 1090 -2.61 -28.74 -14.65
CA TYR A 1090 -2.72 -30.11 -14.15
C TYR A 1090 -2.27 -30.21 -12.69
N SER A 1091 -1.16 -29.55 -12.33
CA SER A 1091 -0.67 -29.49 -10.94
C SER A 1091 -1.68 -28.83 -9.98
N ALA A 1092 -2.36 -27.77 -10.42
CA ALA A 1092 -3.41 -27.13 -9.62
C ALA A 1092 -4.63 -28.06 -9.43
N GLN A 1093 -5.09 -28.71 -10.50
CA GLN A 1093 -6.19 -29.69 -10.44
C GLN A 1093 -5.83 -30.92 -9.59
N HIS A 1094 -4.60 -31.41 -9.70
CA HIS A 1094 -4.09 -32.55 -8.93
C HIS A 1094 -4.04 -32.22 -7.44
N ARG A 1095 -3.53 -31.04 -7.06
CA ARG A 1095 -3.57 -30.55 -5.66
C ARG A 1095 -5.00 -30.45 -5.13
N GLN A 1096 -5.93 -29.96 -5.95
CA GLN A 1096 -7.34 -29.85 -5.57
C GLN A 1096 -7.97 -31.24 -5.34
N LYS A 1097 -7.74 -32.20 -6.23
CA LYS A 1097 -8.20 -33.59 -6.06
C LYS A 1097 -7.56 -34.27 -4.86
N MET A 1098 -6.27 -34.06 -4.61
CA MET A 1098 -5.57 -34.61 -3.43
C MET A 1098 -6.06 -34.00 -2.12
N ALA A 1099 -6.50 -32.74 -2.13
CA ALA A 1099 -7.13 -32.10 -0.98
C ALA A 1099 -8.58 -32.60 -0.73
N GLU A 1100 -9.25 -33.21 -1.71
CA GLU A 1100 -10.59 -33.80 -1.57
C GLU A 1100 -10.56 -35.26 -1.08
N ILE A 1101 -9.42 -35.96 -1.20
CA ILE A 1101 -9.23 -37.35 -0.77
C ILE A 1101 -9.32 -37.61 0.76
N PRO A 1102 -9.06 -36.65 1.69
CA PRO A 1102 -9.18 -36.90 3.12
C PRO A 1102 -10.62 -36.95 3.68
N LEU A 1103 -11.67 -36.80 2.87
CA LEU A 1103 -13.07 -36.78 3.34
C LEU A 1103 -13.82 -38.12 3.19
N ASN A 1104 -13.15 -39.18 2.73
CA ASN A 1104 -13.73 -40.54 2.64
C ASN A 1104 -12.81 -41.62 3.24
N LYS A 1105 -12.21 -41.36 4.40
CA LYS A 1105 -11.64 -42.39 5.28
C LYS A 1105 -12.02 -42.14 6.73
#